data_AF-A0A6P1L1C4-F1
#
_entry.id   AF-A0A6P1L1C4-F1
#
_cell.length_a   1.000
_cell.length_b   1.000
_cell.length_c   1.000
_cell.angle_alpha   90.00
_cell.angle_beta   90.00
_cell.angle_gamma   90.00
#
_symmetry.space_group_name_H-M   'P 1'
#
loop_
_entity.id
_entity.type
_entity.pdbx_description
1 polymer ?
#
loop_
_entity_poly.entity_id
_entity_poly.type
_entity_poly.pdbx_seq_one_letter_code
_entity_poly.pdbx_strand_id
1 'polypeptide(L)'
;MLPSVFKTCIPREEILDGELSSDLFAAKLRLVVEGLAPQVYQDPTAFFANTFATDGLKTLISEVFGRLVGAAVGSPIIRLETSFGGGKTHDEIALWHIAKNGRDISGLDRFVDLNLIPDRPIQAAAIACQDLDPVNGVYHADTGVTTYTLWGEIAYQINGVAGYSLLKGSDEQRVSPGTVVLERIIQGQPTVIIIDEIASYLRKAKATLVGNSNLAGQVVAFLFALMDLAASCNNLVFVYTLASSTDSFGEETTEIRETISATARQERIIKPSTDIEIYNIVKQRVFASIEANAANNASKEYLQTYKASRINLPDGCKDARYADSIEQSYPFHPELFNLLTKKIASIPNFQRTRGALRLFARVIRYLWDDTSGWIPLIHSHHIPVGIEEEITSDLTARLERPLMRITIQADIYNKDGREAHAQLQDAVWIAAGKPPFSTWVARTIFLHSITQGISAGIRRAELNLSLLTPGLEIGFVDTALEKLSEVAWYLENDPMTTLARFKEEPSINKIIAEEKAQVGITEAKDDLRSRRDTIFADKFFKLVPAPESPAEVDDVSDSIALCLIDFSEATISVTTEGPPPMVEKIFNETGESGKFRTFRNRLLFLVANKQELERAIDNAREFRAIQNILNSPNRLQDLSENQQKQLKDKKGSLDLGVRVSLTNAYRHLFYPANDPVKAAKGLMHYTLSAQDSSDIKGKNNQQDVILKALKDCQKIRVEESPPYAPAYILQKVWLSGLNHWTTKALKEAFAKDLSLNILLDAEISKLRDTIRQGLQTGNWDMKVGEKLFIKTDDGKITLPDSIEFSERMELYRRGILELPKPREIELNAQVLSSTESVKPVRIRWKASGALTIKLYQDGNLVTGEFRPSDEYATAIAKTTTFKIVADYGNGEVEERETLAKILAYGTGTPSTPSAGEDGNGSWDDSPLFKAKPEEFDLEGTLDRVFNELGDRIQDNQVQGIQSLEISVGQVMDYRKLMTAFPMLIKLPLQIDQTATITVNEQFIRLEYQGPVKGFQSFQGAVNTLLSSPDVKADVSLKLVFEFSSPVQPNGAEISNIKQALNRNPVDRLNLTAKVTY
;
A
#
# COMPACT_ATOMS: atom_id res chain seq x y z
N MET A 1 7.81 43.64 -40.59
CA MET A 1 7.23 42.28 -40.61
C MET A 1 7.67 41.60 -41.88
N LEU A 2 8.39 40.49 -41.74
CA LEU A 2 8.95 39.73 -42.85
C LEU A 2 7.87 38.95 -43.63
N PRO A 3 8.07 38.69 -44.93
CA PRO A 3 7.27 37.71 -45.66
C PRO A 3 7.46 36.29 -45.08
N SER A 4 6.48 35.42 -45.26
CA SER A 4 6.60 33.99 -44.92
C SER A 4 7.45 33.27 -45.97
N VAL A 5 8.18 32.22 -45.58
CA VAL A 5 9.00 31.38 -46.48
C VAL A 5 8.20 30.79 -47.64
N PHE A 6 6.89 30.58 -47.45
CA PHE A 6 5.94 30.16 -48.49
C PHE A 6 5.78 31.15 -49.66
N LYS A 7 6.28 32.38 -49.53
CA LYS A 7 6.23 33.42 -50.57
C LYS A 7 7.60 33.75 -51.19
N THR A 8 8.68 33.28 -50.57
CA THR A 8 10.07 33.64 -50.90
C THR A 8 10.92 32.41 -51.28
N CYS A 9 10.41 31.20 -51.06
CA CYS A 9 11.06 29.95 -51.39
C CYS A 9 10.11 29.04 -52.19
N ILE A 10 10.65 28.37 -53.21
CA ILE A 10 9.94 27.36 -54.00
C ILE A 10 10.68 26.03 -53.77
N PRO A 11 10.10 25.07 -53.03
CA PRO A 11 10.61 23.70 -52.94
C PRO A 11 10.66 23.04 -54.32
N ARG A 12 11.41 21.94 -54.44
CA ARG A 12 11.38 21.11 -55.65
C ARG A 12 10.13 20.23 -55.67
N GLU A 13 9.59 19.98 -56.87
CA GLU A 13 8.42 19.13 -57.09
C GLU A 13 8.64 17.72 -56.50
N GLU A 14 9.84 17.16 -56.73
CA GLU A 14 10.35 15.89 -56.18
C GLU A 14 10.19 15.75 -54.64
N ILE A 15 10.22 16.88 -53.90
CA ILE A 15 10.09 16.93 -52.44
C ILE A 15 8.61 16.99 -52.01
N LEU A 16 7.76 17.63 -52.82
CA LEU A 16 6.33 17.82 -52.55
C LEU A 16 5.50 16.60 -52.94
N ASP A 17 5.77 16.02 -54.11
CA ASP A 17 5.09 14.81 -54.62
C ASP A 17 5.34 13.59 -53.73
N GLY A 18 6.45 13.60 -52.99
CA GLY A 18 6.78 12.59 -51.99
C GLY A 18 7.57 11.41 -52.53
N GLU A 19 8.21 11.54 -53.70
CA GLU A 19 9.16 10.57 -54.25
C GLU A 19 10.51 10.55 -53.48
N LEU A 20 10.42 10.73 -52.15
CA LEU A 20 11.51 10.77 -51.16
C LEU A 20 12.08 9.36 -50.89
N SER A 21 12.38 8.62 -51.96
CA SER A 21 13.11 7.36 -51.90
C SER A 21 14.46 7.57 -51.18
N SER A 22 14.93 6.55 -50.46
CA SER A 22 16.26 6.55 -49.86
C SER A 22 17.36 6.84 -50.87
N ASP A 23 17.18 6.34 -52.09
CA ASP A 23 18.14 6.36 -53.19
C ASP A 23 18.30 7.77 -53.80
N LEU A 24 17.25 8.61 -53.77
CA LEU A 24 17.34 10.03 -54.17
C LEU A 24 18.34 10.83 -53.30
N PHE A 25 18.60 10.39 -52.06
CA PHE A 25 19.65 10.95 -51.19
C PHE A 25 20.89 10.05 -51.06
N ALA A 26 20.84 8.81 -51.60
CA ALA A 26 21.89 7.81 -51.49
C ALA A 26 22.48 7.45 -52.86
N ALA A 27 23.24 8.39 -53.43
CA ALA A 27 24.13 8.16 -54.57
C ALA A 27 24.95 6.86 -54.40
N LYS A 28 25.01 6.06 -55.46
CA LYS A 28 25.76 4.80 -55.58
C LYS A 28 26.58 4.86 -56.87
N LEU A 29 27.92 4.92 -56.76
CA LEU A 29 28.82 5.06 -57.91
C LEU A 29 28.58 3.99 -58.98
N ARG A 30 28.44 2.72 -58.54
CA ARG A 30 28.11 1.57 -59.40
C ARG A 30 26.94 1.84 -60.34
N LEU A 31 25.80 2.33 -59.85
CA LEU A 31 24.61 2.50 -60.68
C LEU A 31 24.82 3.57 -61.76
N VAL A 32 25.62 4.60 -61.49
CA VAL A 32 25.96 5.64 -62.49
C VAL A 32 26.92 5.09 -63.55
N VAL A 33 27.82 4.18 -63.16
CA VAL A 33 28.75 3.45 -64.05
C VAL A 33 28.00 2.47 -64.95
N GLU A 34 27.02 1.74 -64.40
CA GLU A 34 26.19 0.76 -65.13
C GLU A 34 25.08 1.40 -65.99
N GLY A 35 24.82 2.71 -65.87
CA GLY A 35 23.74 3.40 -66.60
C GLY A 35 22.34 3.20 -65.99
N LEU A 36 22.27 2.81 -64.72
CA LEU A 36 21.06 2.40 -63.99
C LEU A 36 20.68 3.34 -62.83
N ALA A 37 21.35 4.48 -62.67
CA ALA A 37 21.03 5.42 -61.60
C ALA A 37 19.78 6.27 -61.90
N PRO A 38 19.11 6.82 -60.87
CA PRO A 38 18.09 7.85 -61.05
C PRO A 38 18.63 9.06 -61.82
N GLN A 39 17.80 9.70 -62.65
CA GLN A 39 18.23 10.76 -63.57
C GLN A 39 19.01 11.91 -62.89
N VAL A 40 18.65 12.28 -61.66
CA VAL A 40 19.35 13.27 -60.82
C VAL A 40 20.84 12.95 -60.57
N TYR A 41 21.25 11.68 -60.72
CA TYR A 41 22.64 11.23 -60.66
C TYR A 41 23.17 10.72 -62.01
N GLN A 42 22.31 10.26 -62.92
CA GLN A 42 22.70 9.65 -64.19
C GLN A 42 22.99 10.66 -65.31
N ASP A 43 22.23 11.75 -65.39
CA ASP A 43 22.48 12.82 -66.36
C ASP A 43 23.51 13.82 -65.82
N PRO A 44 24.61 14.13 -66.53
CA PRO A 44 25.61 15.08 -66.09
C PRO A 44 25.06 16.48 -65.82
N THR A 45 24.13 16.97 -66.64
CA THR A 45 23.61 18.35 -66.53
C THR A 45 22.73 18.50 -65.29
N ALA A 46 21.78 17.58 -65.07
CA ALA A 46 20.97 17.50 -63.86
C ALA A 46 21.85 17.31 -62.61
N PHE A 47 22.86 16.44 -62.69
CA PHE A 47 23.80 16.22 -61.58
C PHE A 47 24.54 17.51 -61.19
N PHE A 48 25.18 18.22 -62.13
CA PHE A 48 25.94 19.43 -61.81
C PHE A 48 25.03 20.63 -61.47
N ALA A 49 23.82 20.71 -62.02
CA ALA A 49 22.80 21.70 -61.60
C ALA A 49 22.35 21.48 -60.15
N ASN A 50 22.17 20.22 -59.74
CA ASN A 50 21.71 19.85 -58.40
C ASN A 50 22.86 19.72 -57.37
N THR A 51 24.10 19.91 -57.81
CA THR A 51 25.31 19.92 -56.97
C THR A 51 25.68 21.36 -56.57
N PHE A 52 26.01 21.55 -55.29
CA PHE A 52 26.64 22.79 -54.83
C PHE A 52 28.16 22.70 -55.04
N ALA A 53 28.75 23.76 -55.61
CA ALA A 53 30.18 23.82 -55.88
C ALA A 53 30.98 24.10 -54.59
N THR A 54 31.28 23.04 -53.85
CA THR A 54 32.14 23.10 -52.66
C THR A 54 33.59 23.34 -53.04
N ASP A 55 34.35 24.03 -52.19
CA ASP A 55 35.77 24.28 -52.42
C ASP A 55 36.59 22.98 -52.43
N GLY A 56 36.13 21.95 -51.71
CA GLY A 56 36.66 20.58 -51.79
C GLY A 56 36.50 19.98 -53.19
N LEU A 57 35.30 20.03 -53.76
CA LEU A 57 35.01 19.51 -55.10
C LEU A 57 35.68 20.31 -56.21
N LYS A 58 35.72 21.65 -56.11
CA LYS A 58 36.50 22.53 -57.02
C LYS A 58 37.97 22.13 -57.03
N THR A 59 38.55 21.92 -55.84
CA THR A 59 39.96 21.52 -55.67
C THR A 59 40.20 20.14 -56.30
N LEU A 60 39.33 19.16 -56.02
CA LEU A 60 39.41 17.82 -56.59
C LEU A 60 39.39 17.82 -58.12
N ILE A 61 38.39 18.49 -58.73
CA ILE A 61 38.25 18.58 -60.18
C ILE A 61 39.48 19.25 -60.79
N SER A 62 39.95 20.35 -60.19
CA SER A 62 41.14 21.09 -60.66
C SER A 62 42.42 20.25 -60.60
N GLU A 63 42.62 19.45 -59.54
CA GLU A 63 43.82 18.62 -59.37
C GLU A 63 43.82 17.36 -60.24
N VAL A 64 42.67 16.69 -60.38
CA VAL A 64 42.53 15.51 -61.25
C VAL A 64 42.71 15.92 -62.71
N PHE A 65 41.86 16.80 -63.23
CA PHE A 65 41.84 17.09 -64.66
C PHE A 65 42.95 18.05 -65.10
N GLY A 66 43.32 19.02 -64.25
CA GLY A 66 44.46 19.90 -64.49
C GLY A 66 45.78 19.13 -64.63
N ARG A 67 45.98 18.04 -63.88
CA ARG A 67 47.13 17.13 -64.08
C ARG A 67 47.00 16.35 -65.40
N LEU A 68 45.83 15.75 -65.65
CA LEU A 68 45.60 14.88 -66.83
C LEU A 68 45.66 15.61 -68.18
N VAL A 69 45.36 16.92 -68.21
CA VAL A 69 45.53 17.80 -69.38
C VAL A 69 46.93 18.44 -69.42
N GLY A 70 47.72 18.31 -68.35
CA GLY A 70 49.06 18.91 -68.23
C GLY A 70 49.06 20.43 -67.95
N ALA A 71 47.90 20.99 -67.61
CA ALA A 71 47.72 22.42 -67.35
C ALA A 71 48.11 22.85 -65.93
N ALA A 72 48.13 21.92 -64.97
CA ALA A 72 48.45 22.19 -63.56
C ALA A 72 49.24 21.05 -62.90
N VAL A 73 50.04 21.37 -61.88
CA VAL A 73 50.77 20.39 -61.07
C VAL A 73 49.84 19.83 -59.98
N GLY A 74 48.96 18.90 -60.36
CA GLY A 74 48.14 18.13 -59.42
C GLY A 74 48.85 16.89 -58.86
N SER A 75 48.38 16.38 -57.72
CA SER A 75 48.86 15.12 -57.15
C SER A 75 48.40 13.91 -57.97
N PRO A 76 49.24 12.87 -58.16
CA PRO A 76 48.85 11.64 -58.87
C PRO A 76 47.97 10.70 -58.05
N ILE A 77 48.00 10.83 -56.72
CA ILE A 77 47.28 9.97 -55.78
C ILE A 77 46.44 10.89 -54.88
N ILE A 78 45.12 10.71 -54.88
CA ILE A 78 44.19 11.50 -54.09
C ILE A 78 43.35 10.58 -53.20
N ARG A 79 43.32 10.87 -51.90
CA ARG A 79 42.41 10.22 -50.94
C ARG A 79 41.27 11.15 -50.57
N LEU A 80 40.03 10.69 -50.77
CA LEU A 80 38.84 11.39 -50.30
C LEU A 80 38.54 11.00 -48.85
N GLU A 81 38.57 11.97 -47.94
CA GLU A 81 38.40 11.73 -46.50
C GLU A 81 37.15 12.43 -45.93
N THR A 82 36.22 11.62 -45.40
CA THR A 82 34.95 12.09 -44.82
C THR A 82 35.17 12.79 -43.49
N SER A 83 34.91 14.11 -43.44
CA SER A 83 34.65 14.79 -42.17
C SER A 83 33.19 14.65 -41.74
N PHE A 84 32.24 14.72 -42.69
CA PHE A 84 30.81 14.79 -42.39
C PHE A 84 29.91 13.83 -43.21
N GLY A 85 30.10 12.52 -43.04
CA GLY A 85 29.08 11.49 -43.30
C GLY A 85 28.38 11.47 -44.67
N GLY A 86 29.04 11.98 -45.71
CA GLY A 86 28.54 12.10 -47.08
C GLY A 86 29.50 12.96 -47.91
N GLY A 87 29.46 12.82 -49.24
CA GLY A 87 30.30 13.60 -50.17
C GLY A 87 31.10 12.72 -51.14
N LYS A 88 31.91 11.77 -50.65
CA LYS A 88 32.90 11.02 -51.46
C LYS A 88 32.30 10.39 -52.73
N THR A 89 31.27 9.54 -52.61
CA THR A 89 30.58 8.92 -53.76
C THR A 89 29.92 9.95 -54.70
N HIS A 90 29.66 11.18 -54.23
CA HIS A 90 29.14 12.28 -55.05
C HIS A 90 30.28 12.96 -55.82
N ASP A 91 31.41 13.22 -55.16
CA ASP A 91 32.65 13.70 -55.79
C ASP A 91 33.16 12.71 -56.86
N GLU A 92 33.08 11.40 -56.60
CA GLU A 92 33.46 10.33 -57.52
C GLU A 92 32.54 10.27 -58.75
N ILE A 93 31.24 10.50 -58.59
CA ILE A 93 30.30 10.65 -59.71
C ILE A 93 30.62 11.91 -60.53
N ALA A 94 31.00 13.02 -59.89
CA ALA A 94 31.44 14.22 -60.59
C ALA A 94 32.68 13.96 -61.45
N LEU A 95 33.68 13.24 -60.91
CA LEU A 95 34.85 12.80 -61.67
C LEU A 95 34.49 11.85 -62.82
N TRP A 96 33.61 10.87 -62.59
CA TRP A 96 33.14 9.96 -63.63
C TRP A 96 32.46 10.71 -64.78
N HIS A 97 31.54 11.62 -64.47
CA HIS A 97 30.83 12.40 -65.49
C HIS A 97 31.76 13.30 -66.30
N ILE A 98 32.68 14.02 -65.67
CA ILE A 98 33.66 14.84 -66.38
C ILE A 98 34.61 13.96 -67.21
N ALA A 99 34.99 12.78 -66.72
CA ALA A 99 35.86 11.88 -67.47
C ALA A 99 35.17 11.23 -68.68
N LYS A 100 33.86 10.94 -68.60
CA LYS A 100 33.08 10.34 -69.69
C LYS A 100 32.48 11.35 -70.69
N ASN A 101 32.39 12.64 -70.37
CA ASN A 101 31.83 13.68 -71.25
C ASN A 101 32.83 14.81 -71.60
N GLY A 102 33.94 14.92 -70.87
CA GLY A 102 34.83 16.08 -70.96
C GLY A 102 34.16 17.36 -70.45
N ARG A 103 34.48 18.49 -71.08
CA ARG A 103 33.94 19.81 -70.76
C ARG A 103 32.52 20.10 -71.30
N ASP A 104 31.91 19.17 -72.03
CA ASP A 104 30.58 19.35 -72.62
C ASP A 104 29.46 19.05 -71.60
N ILE A 105 29.47 19.84 -70.51
CA ILE A 105 28.55 19.71 -69.37
C ILE A 105 28.08 21.12 -68.99
N SER A 106 26.77 21.35 -69.01
CA SER A 106 26.20 22.66 -68.70
C SER A 106 26.40 23.05 -67.23
N GLY A 107 26.90 24.27 -66.99
CA GLY A 107 27.13 24.80 -65.64
C GLY A 107 28.40 24.28 -64.93
N LEU A 108 29.30 23.59 -65.64
CA LEU A 108 30.58 23.09 -65.10
C LEU A 108 31.56 24.23 -64.75
N ASP A 109 31.42 25.39 -65.38
CA ASP A 109 32.13 26.64 -65.10
C ASP A 109 31.99 27.13 -63.64
N ARG A 110 30.90 26.72 -62.96
CA ARG A 110 30.67 26.97 -61.52
C ARG A 110 31.67 26.23 -60.61
N PHE A 111 32.37 25.23 -61.14
CA PHE A 111 33.24 24.31 -60.40
C PHE A 111 34.72 24.46 -60.76
N VAL A 112 35.05 24.86 -61.99
CA VAL A 112 36.42 24.89 -62.49
C VAL A 112 36.54 25.77 -63.73
N ASP A 113 37.74 26.30 -64.00
CA ASP A 113 38.06 26.81 -65.34
C ASP A 113 38.01 25.65 -66.36
N LEU A 114 37.15 25.79 -67.38
CA LEU A 114 36.97 24.78 -68.43
C LEU A 114 38.24 24.49 -69.25
N ASN A 115 39.28 25.34 -69.15
CA ASN A 115 40.60 25.07 -69.71
C ASN A 115 41.39 23.99 -68.96
N LEU A 116 41.01 23.65 -67.72
CA LEU A 116 41.58 22.55 -66.94
C LEU A 116 40.88 21.21 -67.20
N ILE A 117 39.83 21.19 -68.04
CA ILE A 117 39.01 20.01 -68.31
C ILE A 117 39.27 19.50 -69.74
N PRO A 118 39.37 18.17 -69.96
CA PRO A 118 39.47 17.58 -71.29
C PRO A 118 38.39 18.08 -72.27
N ASP A 119 38.80 18.35 -73.50
CA ASP A 119 37.89 18.73 -74.59
C ASP A 119 37.10 17.55 -75.18
N ARG A 120 37.40 16.33 -74.72
CA ARG A 120 36.84 15.04 -75.14
C ARG A 120 36.81 14.06 -73.97
N PRO A 121 35.99 12.99 -74.03
CA PRO A 121 36.06 11.88 -73.06
C PRO A 121 37.46 11.25 -72.97
N ILE A 122 37.81 10.79 -71.77
CA ILE A 122 39.10 10.17 -71.44
C ILE A 122 38.92 8.74 -70.90
N GLN A 123 40.02 8.01 -70.66
CA GLN A 123 39.94 6.70 -70.02
C GLN A 123 39.53 6.85 -68.54
N ALA A 124 38.56 6.04 -68.11
CA ALA A 124 38.03 6.10 -66.76
C ALA A 124 37.49 4.74 -66.30
N ALA A 125 37.97 4.28 -65.14
CA ALA A 125 37.41 3.16 -64.39
C ALA A 125 36.95 3.64 -63.00
N ALA A 126 35.81 3.14 -62.54
CA ALA A 126 35.20 3.45 -61.26
C ALA A 126 34.60 2.19 -60.64
N ILE A 127 35.10 1.79 -59.46
CA ILE A 127 34.68 0.56 -58.77
C ILE A 127 34.17 0.88 -57.37
N ALA A 128 32.95 0.41 -57.06
CA ALA A 128 32.46 0.33 -55.68
C ALA A 128 32.88 -1.01 -55.06
N CYS A 129 33.80 -0.98 -54.09
CA CYS A 129 34.33 -2.20 -53.46
C CYS A 129 33.29 -3.00 -52.66
N GLN A 130 32.17 -2.37 -52.26
CA GLN A 130 31.05 -3.05 -51.63
C GLN A 130 30.40 -4.08 -52.57
N ASP A 131 30.38 -3.83 -53.88
CA ASP A 131 29.68 -4.63 -54.88
C ASP A 131 30.54 -5.76 -55.47
N LEU A 132 31.87 -5.57 -55.56
CA LEU A 132 32.77 -6.59 -56.11
C LEU A 132 32.87 -7.82 -55.19
N ASP A 133 32.68 -9.01 -55.76
CA ASP A 133 32.77 -10.30 -55.06
C ASP A 133 34.01 -11.09 -55.55
N PRO A 134 35.02 -11.34 -54.69
CA PRO A 134 36.19 -12.16 -55.03
C PRO A 134 35.88 -13.56 -55.56
N VAL A 135 34.76 -14.16 -55.15
CA VAL A 135 34.41 -15.56 -55.40
C VAL A 135 33.59 -15.69 -56.66
N ASN A 136 32.50 -14.92 -56.77
CA ASN A 136 31.54 -15.01 -57.88
C ASN A 136 31.88 -14.07 -59.05
N GLY A 137 32.62 -12.99 -58.80
CA GLY A 137 32.95 -11.96 -59.78
C GLY A 137 31.78 -11.05 -60.17
N VAL A 138 32.04 -10.11 -61.08
CA VAL A 138 31.04 -9.29 -61.77
C VAL A 138 30.88 -9.82 -63.20
N TYR A 139 29.65 -10.11 -63.60
CA TYR A 139 29.32 -10.62 -64.93
C TYR A 139 28.84 -9.49 -65.86
N HIS A 140 29.59 -9.23 -66.91
CA HIS A 140 29.32 -8.22 -67.92
C HIS A 140 28.52 -8.82 -69.06
N ALA A 141 27.19 -8.69 -68.98
CA ALA A 141 26.23 -9.37 -69.88
C ALA A 141 26.28 -8.89 -71.34
N ASP A 142 26.91 -7.74 -71.61
CA ASP A 142 27.14 -7.17 -72.94
C ASP A 142 28.27 -7.88 -73.71
N THR A 143 29.27 -8.43 -73.02
CA THR A 143 30.41 -9.13 -73.62
C THR A 143 30.55 -10.59 -73.21
N GLY A 144 29.85 -11.03 -72.16
CA GLY A 144 29.97 -12.36 -71.57
C GLY A 144 31.22 -12.58 -70.71
N VAL A 145 31.94 -11.51 -70.34
CA VAL A 145 33.13 -11.57 -69.47
C VAL A 145 32.73 -11.59 -68.00
N THR A 146 33.43 -12.36 -67.17
CA THR A 146 33.37 -12.27 -65.70
C THR A 146 34.71 -11.77 -65.17
N THR A 147 34.70 -10.73 -64.34
CA THR A 147 35.88 -10.17 -63.66
C THR A 147 35.88 -10.57 -62.17
N TYR A 148 37.00 -11.04 -61.63
CA TYR A 148 37.08 -11.50 -60.23
C TYR A 148 37.87 -10.57 -59.31
N THR A 149 38.56 -9.57 -59.87
CA THR A 149 39.54 -8.74 -59.15
C THR A 149 39.46 -7.27 -59.56
N LEU A 150 39.93 -6.37 -58.69
CA LEU A 150 40.00 -4.93 -58.98
C LEU A 150 40.77 -4.64 -60.28
N TRP A 151 41.86 -5.35 -60.55
CA TRP A 151 42.67 -5.13 -61.74
C TRP A 151 42.01 -5.69 -63.01
N GLY A 152 41.34 -6.84 -62.93
CA GLY A 152 40.53 -7.37 -64.03
C GLY A 152 39.38 -6.43 -64.41
N GLU A 153 38.69 -5.88 -63.40
CA GLU A 153 37.60 -4.92 -63.59
C GLU A 153 38.09 -3.55 -64.12
N ILE A 154 39.19 -3.00 -63.59
CA ILE A 154 39.82 -1.78 -64.13
C ILE A 154 40.20 -1.97 -65.60
N ALA A 155 40.80 -3.12 -65.96
CA ALA A 155 41.15 -3.43 -67.33
C ALA A 155 39.92 -3.51 -68.25
N TYR A 156 38.82 -4.10 -67.78
CA TYR A 156 37.56 -4.16 -68.51
C TYR A 156 36.95 -2.76 -68.70
N GLN A 157 36.87 -1.93 -67.66
CA GLN A 157 36.27 -0.59 -67.79
C GLN A 157 37.10 0.40 -68.62
N ILE A 158 38.42 0.20 -68.75
CA ILE A 158 39.30 1.06 -69.57
C ILE A 158 39.25 0.69 -71.06
N ASN A 159 39.37 -0.59 -71.43
CA ASN A 159 39.48 -1.03 -72.84
C ASN A 159 38.60 -2.26 -73.17
N GLY A 160 37.55 -2.53 -72.41
CA GLY A 160 36.63 -3.66 -72.62
C GLY A 160 37.33 -5.02 -72.62
N VAL A 161 36.85 -5.92 -73.47
CA VAL A 161 37.42 -7.27 -73.68
C VAL A 161 38.91 -7.23 -74.03
N ALA A 162 39.37 -6.21 -74.78
CA ALA A 162 40.78 -6.07 -75.16
C ALA A 162 41.66 -5.73 -73.95
N GLY A 163 41.18 -4.85 -73.05
CA GLY A 163 41.84 -4.58 -71.77
C GLY A 163 41.85 -5.80 -70.87
N TYR A 164 40.69 -6.43 -70.65
CA TYR A 164 40.57 -7.64 -69.82
C TYR A 164 41.51 -8.75 -70.30
N SER A 165 41.65 -8.94 -71.61
CA SER A 165 42.54 -9.96 -72.21
C SER A 165 44.02 -9.79 -71.83
N LEU A 166 44.48 -8.59 -71.48
CA LEU A 166 45.85 -8.35 -70.99
C LEU A 166 46.05 -8.84 -69.54
N LEU A 167 44.99 -8.90 -68.74
CA LEU A 167 45.03 -9.27 -67.33
C LEU A 167 44.31 -10.57 -66.97
N LYS A 168 43.61 -11.21 -67.92
CA LYS A 168 42.83 -12.43 -67.70
C LYS A 168 43.56 -13.48 -66.84
N GLY A 169 44.83 -13.77 -67.14
CA GLY A 169 45.62 -14.72 -66.35
C GLY A 169 45.86 -14.30 -64.90
N SER A 170 46.07 -13.00 -64.64
CA SER A 170 46.19 -12.43 -63.28
C SER A 170 44.85 -12.38 -62.54
N ASP A 171 43.74 -12.14 -63.26
CA ASP A 171 42.38 -12.13 -62.71
C ASP A 171 41.93 -13.55 -62.32
N GLU A 172 42.01 -14.52 -63.23
CA GLU A 172 41.66 -15.94 -62.99
C GLU A 172 42.53 -16.58 -61.90
N GLN A 173 43.82 -16.25 -61.84
CA GLN A 173 44.73 -16.74 -60.79
C GLN A 173 44.67 -15.93 -59.48
N ARG A 174 43.97 -14.79 -59.47
CA ARG A 174 43.87 -13.85 -58.33
C ARG A 174 45.24 -13.33 -57.83
N VAL A 175 46.23 -13.24 -58.72
CA VAL A 175 47.61 -12.75 -58.44
C VAL A 175 47.80 -11.35 -59.02
N SER A 176 48.40 -10.44 -58.24
CA SER A 176 48.63 -9.05 -58.66
C SER A 176 49.45 -8.96 -59.95
N PRO A 177 49.02 -8.17 -60.95
CA PRO A 177 49.88 -7.79 -62.06
C PRO A 177 51.02 -6.86 -61.59
N GLY A 178 52.09 -6.80 -62.39
CA GLY A 178 53.18 -5.83 -62.20
C GLY A 178 52.97 -4.55 -63.03
N THR A 179 53.64 -3.47 -62.61
CA THR A 179 53.53 -2.10 -63.15
C THR A 179 53.60 -2.01 -64.68
N VAL A 180 54.49 -2.77 -65.32
CA VAL A 180 54.67 -2.81 -66.79
C VAL A 180 53.44 -3.34 -67.55
N VAL A 181 52.58 -4.13 -66.89
CA VAL A 181 51.32 -4.59 -67.48
C VAL A 181 50.23 -3.53 -67.31
N LEU A 182 50.22 -2.82 -66.18
CA LEU A 182 49.31 -1.69 -65.93
C LEU A 182 49.57 -0.52 -66.89
N GLU A 183 50.83 -0.22 -67.19
CA GLU A 183 51.25 0.75 -68.21
C GLU A 183 50.65 0.46 -69.60
N ARG A 184 50.56 -0.84 -69.98
CA ARG A 184 49.96 -1.29 -71.25
C ARG A 184 48.44 -1.16 -71.30
N ILE A 185 47.77 -1.03 -70.15
CA ILE A 185 46.32 -0.83 -70.06
C ILE A 185 45.99 0.65 -70.31
N ILE A 186 46.76 1.57 -69.71
CA ILE A 186 46.54 3.01 -69.87
C ILE A 186 47.02 3.56 -71.23
N GLN A 187 47.91 2.85 -71.93
CA GLN A 187 48.35 3.17 -73.31
C GLN A 187 48.82 4.64 -73.52
N GLY A 188 49.38 5.26 -72.47
CA GLY A 188 49.77 6.68 -72.47
C GLY A 188 48.59 7.69 -72.58
N GLN A 189 47.34 7.25 -72.51
CA GLN A 189 46.17 8.13 -72.53
C GLN A 189 45.93 8.77 -71.15
N PRO A 190 45.33 9.98 -71.09
CA PRO A 190 44.78 10.52 -69.86
C PRO A 190 43.77 9.54 -69.25
N THR A 191 44.03 9.12 -68.01
CA THR A 191 43.30 8.07 -67.32
C THR A 191 42.99 8.48 -65.88
N VAL A 192 41.74 8.34 -65.45
CA VAL A 192 41.36 8.37 -64.03
C VAL A 192 40.92 6.99 -63.56
N ILE A 193 41.41 6.55 -62.40
CA ILE A 193 40.96 5.33 -61.73
C ILE A 193 40.40 5.72 -60.38
N ILE A 194 39.15 5.33 -60.12
CA ILE A 194 38.38 5.64 -58.93
C ILE A 194 38.03 4.33 -58.20
N ILE A 195 38.31 4.23 -56.90
CA ILE A 195 37.94 3.06 -56.09
C ILE A 195 37.32 3.49 -54.75
N ASP A 196 36.00 3.34 -54.64
CA ASP A 196 35.24 3.63 -53.41
C ASP A 196 35.31 2.43 -52.44
N GLU A 197 35.55 2.72 -51.16
CA GLU A 197 35.62 1.80 -50.01
C GLU A 197 36.54 0.57 -50.12
N ILE A 198 37.81 0.78 -50.50
CA ILE A 198 38.86 -0.28 -50.59
C ILE A 198 38.88 -1.24 -49.38
N ALA A 199 38.68 -0.72 -48.16
CA ALA A 199 38.66 -1.51 -46.93
C ALA A 199 37.58 -2.62 -46.92
N SER A 200 36.42 -2.39 -47.54
CA SER A 200 35.32 -3.36 -47.63
C SER A 200 35.71 -4.58 -48.47
N TYR A 201 36.30 -4.34 -49.65
CA TYR A 201 36.77 -5.41 -50.52
C TYR A 201 37.99 -6.13 -49.94
N LEU A 202 38.93 -5.42 -49.31
CA LEU A 202 40.06 -6.06 -48.59
C LEU A 202 39.57 -7.04 -47.52
N ARG A 203 38.49 -6.73 -46.80
CA ARG A 203 37.91 -7.65 -45.81
C ARG A 203 37.35 -8.92 -46.44
N LYS A 204 36.61 -8.81 -47.55
CA LYS A 204 36.17 -10.00 -48.35
C LYS A 204 37.37 -10.81 -48.85
N ALA A 205 38.40 -10.11 -49.35
CA ALA A 205 39.59 -10.69 -49.94
C ALA A 205 40.48 -11.45 -48.93
N LYS A 206 40.45 -11.12 -47.62
CA LYS A 206 41.16 -11.89 -46.57
C LYS A 206 40.75 -13.38 -46.57
N ALA A 207 39.49 -13.68 -46.92
CA ALA A 207 38.95 -15.04 -46.92
C ALA A 207 39.34 -15.88 -48.16
N THR A 208 39.87 -15.26 -49.22
CA THR A 208 40.26 -15.95 -50.46
C THR A 208 41.76 -16.25 -50.47
N LEU A 209 42.14 -17.51 -50.35
CA LEU A 209 43.54 -17.94 -50.40
C LEU A 209 44.11 -17.85 -51.83
N VAL A 210 45.37 -17.42 -51.93
CA VAL A 210 46.12 -17.29 -53.20
C VAL A 210 47.56 -17.74 -52.94
N GLY A 211 47.88 -18.98 -53.35
CA GLY A 211 49.17 -19.62 -53.05
C GLY A 211 49.44 -19.68 -51.54
N ASN A 212 50.60 -19.19 -51.11
CA ASN A 212 50.98 -19.11 -49.69
C ASN A 212 50.48 -17.81 -49.00
N SER A 213 49.51 -17.12 -49.59
CA SER A 213 48.97 -15.84 -49.12
C SER A 213 47.45 -15.77 -49.33
N ASN A 214 46.86 -14.58 -49.24
CA ASN A 214 45.47 -14.32 -49.57
C ASN A 214 45.33 -13.17 -50.58
N LEU A 215 44.13 -13.03 -51.15
CA LEU A 215 43.84 -11.97 -52.13
C LEU A 215 43.98 -10.58 -51.51
N ALA A 216 43.75 -10.39 -50.21
CA ALA A 216 43.97 -9.08 -49.58
C ALA A 216 45.44 -8.62 -49.68
N GLY A 217 46.40 -9.55 -49.47
CA GLY A 217 47.82 -9.27 -49.70
C GLY A 217 48.16 -8.96 -51.17
N GLN A 218 47.50 -9.64 -52.11
CA GLN A 218 47.65 -9.34 -53.55
C GLN A 218 47.04 -7.98 -53.92
N VAL A 219 45.92 -7.58 -53.31
CA VAL A 219 45.31 -6.26 -53.52
C VAL A 219 46.20 -5.15 -52.97
N VAL A 220 46.82 -5.33 -51.80
CA VAL A 220 47.80 -4.35 -51.28
C VAL A 220 49.01 -4.22 -52.23
N ALA A 221 49.53 -5.34 -52.75
CA ALA A 221 50.59 -5.31 -53.76
C ALA A 221 50.17 -4.60 -55.07
N PHE A 222 48.95 -4.85 -55.55
CA PHE A 222 48.38 -4.18 -56.71
C PHE A 222 48.23 -2.66 -56.49
N LEU A 223 47.74 -2.24 -55.33
CA LEU A 223 47.57 -0.83 -54.99
C LEU A 223 48.92 -0.09 -54.95
N PHE A 224 49.98 -0.72 -54.43
CA PHE A 224 51.33 -0.14 -54.51
C PHE A 224 51.82 -0.06 -55.96
N ALA A 225 51.67 -1.13 -56.77
CA ALA A 225 52.06 -1.09 -58.19
C ALA A 225 51.29 -0.04 -59.01
N LEU A 226 50.04 0.24 -58.65
CA LEU A 226 49.20 1.30 -59.24
C LEU A 226 49.62 2.70 -58.76
N MET A 227 49.91 2.87 -57.47
CA MET A 227 50.42 4.12 -56.91
C MET A 227 51.79 4.49 -57.50
N ASP A 228 52.69 3.52 -57.67
CA ASP A 228 53.99 3.72 -58.32
C ASP A 228 53.85 4.11 -59.80
N LEU A 229 52.86 3.54 -60.52
CA LEU A 229 52.55 3.95 -61.90
C LEU A 229 52.04 5.39 -61.94
N ALA A 230 51.09 5.75 -61.06
CA ALA A 230 50.56 7.11 -61.00
C ALA A 230 51.64 8.13 -60.61
N ALA A 231 52.54 7.79 -59.69
CA ALA A 231 53.67 8.62 -59.28
C ALA A 231 54.73 8.81 -60.39
N SER A 232 54.86 7.87 -61.32
CA SER A 232 55.86 7.88 -62.40
C SER A 232 55.37 8.43 -63.74
N CYS A 233 54.06 8.65 -63.94
CA CYS A 233 53.51 9.25 -65.15
C CYS A 233 52.54 10.42 -64.87
N ASN A 234 52.39 11.33 -65.84
CA ASN A 234 51.51 12.51 -65.68
C ASN A 234 50.08 12.27 -66.21
N ASN A 235 49.86 11.21 -66.98
CA ASN A 235 48.59 10.87 -67.61
C ASN A 235 47.72 9.89 -66.79
N LEU A 236 48.08 9.58 -65.55
CA LEU A 236 47.27 8.78 -64.63
C LEU A 236 47.01 9.56 -63.34
N VAL A 237 45.76 9.52 -62.87
CA VAL A 237 45.37 9.91 -61.51
C VAL A 237 44.61 8.76 -60.86
N PHE A 238 45.04 8.39 -59.66
CA PHE A 238 44.37 7.41 -58.82
C PHE A 238 43.65 8.11 -57.66
N VAL A 239 42.32 7.96 -57.61
CA VAL A 239 41.44 8.49 -56.57
C VAL A 239 40.86 7.32 -55.78
N TYR A 240 40.86 7.41 -54.45
CA TYR A 240 40.29 6.36 -53.62
C TYR A 240 39.67 6.86 -52.32
N THR A 241 38.80 6.03 -51.74
CA THR A 241 38.18 6.29 -50.43
C THR A 241 38.49 5.19 -49.41
N LEU A 242 38.48 5.57 -48.14
CA LEU A 242 38.47 4.67 -47.00
C LEU A 242 37.21 4.92 -46.15
N ALA A 243 36.73 3.89 -45.47
CA ALA A 243 35.66 3.97 -44.48
C ALA A 243 36.07 4.83 -43.27
N SER A 244 35.11 5.29 -42.46
CA SER A 244 35.43 6.12 -41.30
C SER A 244 35.89 5.26 -40.12
N SER A 245 36.77 5.80 -39.27
CA SER A 245 37.13 5.13 -38.00
C SER A 245 36.01 5.19 -36.94
N THR A 246 34.81 5.65 -37.30
CA THR A 246 33.61 5.64 -36.44
C THR A 246 32.59 4.57 -36.83
N ASP A 247 32.84 3.82 -37.91
CA ASP A 247 32.08 2.61 -38.23
C ASP A 247 32.52 1.46 -37.30
N SER A 248 31.63 0.51 -37.01
CA SER A 248 31.71 -0.41 -35.85
C SER A 248 32.84 -1.47 -35.86
N PHE A 249 33.82 -1.35 -36.76
CA PHE A 249 34.98 -2.25 -36.92
C PHE A 249 36.29 -1.47 -37.17
N GLY A 250 36.54 -0.44 -36.35
CA GLY A 250 37.62 0.53 -36.57
C GLY A 250 39.06 -0.03 -36.50
N GLU A 251 39.30 -1.14 -35.80
CA GLU A 251 40.66 -1.67 -35.58
C GLU A 251 41.28 -2.25 -36.86
N GLU A 252 40.64 -3.22 -37.53
CA GLU A 252 41.11 -3.75 -38.84
C GLU A 252 41.27 -2.64 -39.89
N THR A 253 40.37 -1.66 -39.85
CA THR A 253 40.37 -0.52 -40.78
C THR A 253 41.57 0.41 -40.55
N THR A 254 42.05 0.50 -39.30
CA THR A 254 43.20 1.33 -38.91
C THR A 254 44.52 0.69 -39.37
N GLU A 255 44.70 -0.61 -39.15
CA GLU A 255 45.86 -1.39 -39.63
C GLU A 255 46.03 -1.28 -41.16
N ILE A 256 44.93 -1.42 -41.91
CA ILE A 256 44.90 -1.25 -43.36
C ILE A 256 45.22 0.19 -43.77
N ARG A 257 44.62 1.20 -43.10
CA ARG A 257 44.90 2.61 -43.38
C ARG A 257 46.36 2.96 -43.16
N GLU A 258 46.97 2.47 -42.09
CA GLU A 258 48.39 2.72 -41.77
C GLU A 258 49.31 2.04 -42.79
N THR A 259 49.02 0.80 -43.18
CA THR A 259 49.75 0.06 -44.23
C THR A 259 49.77 0.80 -45.57
N ILE A 260 48.66 1.43 -45.97
CA ILE A 260 48.56 2.20 -47.22
C ILE A 260 49.21 3.59 -47.06
N SER A 261 48.88 4.31 -45.97
CA SER A 261 49.32 5.71 -45.76
C SER A 261 50.83 5.84 -45.51
N ALA A 262 51.48 4.84 -44.90
CA ALA A 262 52.92 4.89 -44.60
C ALA A 262 53.81 4.89 -45.86
N THR A 263 53.28 4.47 -47.00
CA THR A 263 54.03 4.28 -48.26
C THR A 263 53.73 5.37 -49.30
N ALA A 264 52.52 5.94 -49.29
CA ALA A 264 52.01 6.82 -50.34
C ALA A 264 52.56 8.27 -50.28
N ARG A 265 53.87 8.45 -50.50
CA ARG A 265 54.59 9.75 -50.34
C ARG A 265 54.15 10.92 -51.23
N GLN A 266 53.24 10.71 -52.18
CA GLN A 266 52.65 11.74 -53.04
C GLN A 266 51.12 11.85 -52.89
N GLU A 267 50.54 11.17 -51.89
CA GLU A 267 49.13 11.25 -51.54
C GLU A 267 48.71 12.67 -51.17
N ARG A 268 47.56 13.10 -51.69
CA ARG A 268 46.87 14.32 -51.27
C ARG A 268 45.51 13.98 -50.67
N ILE A 269 45.29 14.39 -49.43
CA ILE A 269 44.01 14.21 -48.74
C ILE A 269 43.09 15.38 -49.08
N ILE A 270 41.94 15.09 -49.68
CA ILE A 270 40.89 16.08 -49.98
C ILE A 270 39.64 15.76 -49.16
N LYS A 271 38.98 16.81 -48.67
CA LYS A 271 37.73 16.73 -47.92
C LYS A 271 36.61 17.29 -48.81
N PRO A 272 35.52 16.54 -49.09
CA PRO A 272 34.47 16.96 -50.02
C PRO A 272 33.83 18.32 -49.71
N SER A 273 33.64 18.62 -48.42
CA SER A 273 33.02 19.87 -47.95
C SER A 273 33.46 20.23 -46.53
N THR A 274 33.35 21.51 -46.19
CA THR A 274 33.40 22.06 -44.83
C THR A 274 32.01 22.11 -44.20
N ASP A 275 31.96 22.29 -42.87
CA ASP A 275 30.71 22.38 -42.10
C ASP A 275 29.78 23.54 -42.53
N ILE A 276 30.35 24.61 -43.09
CA ILE A 276 29.60 25.80 -43.56
C ILE A 276 28.94 25.50 -44.91
N GLU A 277 29.58 24.74 -45.79
CA GLU A 277 29.03 24.45 -47.11
C GLU A 277 27.82 23.53 -47.06
N ILE A 278 27.63 22.79 -45.95
CA ILE A 278 26.43 21.98 -45.72
C ILE A 278 25.16 22.85 -45.77
N TYR A 279 25.19 24.10 -45.30
CA TYR A 279 24.05 25.03 -45.45
C TYR A 279 23.62 25.16 -46.92
N ASN A 280 24.59 25.30 -47.83
CA ASN A 280 24.33 25.50 -49.25
C ASN A 280 23.96 24.20 -49.97
N ILE A 281 24.56 23.06 -49.58
CA ILE A 281 24.21 21.72 -50.09
C ILE A 281 22.74 21.39 -49.77
N VAL A 282 22.28 21.67 -48.54
CA VAL A 282 20.87 21.44 -48.15
C VAL A 282 19.92 22.33 -48.96
N LYS A 283 20.21 23.63 -49.08
CA LYS A 283 19.39 24.56 -49.88
C LYS A 283 19.27 24.10 -51.34
N GLN A 284 20.39 23.77 -52.00
CA GLN A 284 20.44 23.36 -53.40
C GLN A 284 19.61 22.09 -53.69
N ARG A 285 19.58 21.14 -52.74
CA ARG A 285 18.85 19.86 -52.86
C ARG A 285 17.36 19.92 -52.46
N VAL A 286 16.94 20.93 -51.70
CA VAL A 286 15.55 21.01 -51.17
C VAL A 286 14.72 22.06 -51.89
N PHE A 287 15.33 23.16 -52.34
CA PHE A 287 14.65 24.25 -53.04
C PHE A 287 15.08 24.35 -54.50
N ALA A 288 14.14 24.73 -55.36
CA ALA A 288 14.37 25.11 -56.76
C ALA A 288 14.78 26.58 -56.86
N SER A 289 14.20 27.46 -56.03
CA SER A 289 14.60 28.87 -55.92
C SER A 289 14.34 29.46 -54.54
N ILE A 290 15.17 30.43 -54.14
CA ILE A 290 15.06 31.21 -52.90
C ILE A 290 15.30 32.69 -53.26
N GLU A 291 14.43 33.59 -52.83
CA GLU A 291 14.59 35.03 -53.08
C GLU A 291 15.77 35.61 -52.27
N ALA A 292 16.80 36.10 -52.97
CA ALA A 292 18.01 36.64 -52.34
C ALA A 292 17.73 37.82 -51.37
N ASN A 293 16.78 38.71 -51.71
CA ASN A 293 16.43 39.82 -50.82
C ASN A 293 15.79 39.35 -49.50
N ALA A 294 15.07 38.22 -49.52
CA ALA A 294 14.40 37.70 -48.34
C ALA A 294 15.40 37.24 -47.27
N ALA A 295 16.48 36.57 -47.68
CA ALA A 295 17.57 36.17 -46.79
C ALA A 295 18.25 37.37 -46.12
N ASN A 296 18.58 38.40 -46.92
CA ASN A 296 19.23 39.62 -46.43
C ASN A 296 18.32 40.44 -45.49
N ASN A 297 17.02 40.53 -45.81
CA ASN A 297 16.02 41.19 -44.98
C ASN A 297 15.77 40.44 -43.67
N ALA A 298 15.68 39.10 -43.71
CA ALA A 298 15.56 38.28 -42.51
C ALA A 298 16.77 38.46 -41.58
N SER A 299 17.98 38.35 -42.12
CA SER A 299 19.24 38.58 -41.38
C SER A 299 19.24 39.91 -40.60
N LYS A 300 18.84 41.01 -41.26
CA LYS A 300 18.73 42.35 -40.65
C LYS A 300 17.68 42.43 -39.54
N GLU A 301 16.44 41.98 -39.80
CA GLU A 301 15.32 42.06 -38.84
C GLU A 301 15.59 41.18 -37.59
N TYR A 302 16.16 39.99 -37.77
CA TYR A 302 16.56 39.12 -36.67
C TYR A 302 17.69 39.74 -35.84
N LEU A 303 18.76 40.25 -36.48
CA LEU A 303 19.85 40.95 -35.77
C LEU A 303 19.34 42.17 -34.97
N GLN A 304 18.41 42.94 -35.53
CA GLN A 304 17.77 44.06 -34.86
C GLN A 304 16.93 43.59 -33.66
N THR A 305 16.16 42.51 -33.82
CA THR A 305 15.37 41.89 -32.75
C THR A 305 16.27 41.39 -31.60
N TYR A 306 17.40 40.75 -31.93
CA TYR A 306 18.36 40.24 -30.95
C TYR A 306 19.07 41.36 -30.19
N LYS A 307 19.39 42.46 -30.87
CA LYS A 307 19.94 43.68 -30.24
C LYS A 307 18.92 44.39 -29.34
N ALA A 308 17.67 44.47 -29.75
CA ALA A 308 16.59 45.07 -28.95
C ALA A 308 16.18 44.21 -27.73
N SER A 309 16.32 42.88 -27.83
CA SER A 309 15.94 41.95 -26.76
C SER A 309 16.80 42.12 -25.51
N ARG A 310 16.12 42.28 -24.36
CA ARG A 310 16.70 42.31 -23.01
C ARG A 310 16.76 40.93 -22.34
N ILE A 311 16.23 39.88 -22.99
CA ILE A 311 16.27 38.51 -22.47
C ILE A 311 17.69 37.94 -22.59
N ASN A 312 18.05 37.03 -21.68
CA ASN A 312 19.30 36.28 -21.71
C ASN A 312 19.39 35.43 -22.99
N LEU A 313 20.43 35.67 -23.79
CA LEU A 313 20.72 35.06 -25.08
C LEU A 313 22.23 34.70 -25.12
N PRO A 314 22.66 33.71 -25.92
CA PRO A 314 24.05 33.28 -25.98
C PRO A 314 24.98 34.38 -26.50
N ASP A 315 26.25 34.36 -26.08
CA ASP A 315 27.27 35.29 -26.56
C ASP A 315 27.44 35.22 -28.09
N GLY A 316 27.77 36.35 -28.70
CA GLY A 316 27.99 36.46 -30.15
C GLY A 316 26.73 36.46 -31.03
N CYS A 317 25.55 36.08 -30.53
CA CYS A 317 24.32 36.11 -31.34
C CYS A 317 23.91 37.53 -31.82
N LYS A 318 24.44 38.58 -31.17
CA LYS A 318 24.20 39.99 -31.50
C LYS A 318 25.26 40.58 -32.46
N ASP A 319 26.21 39.76 -32.92
CA ASP A 319 27.30 40.18 -33.81
C ASP A 319 26.93 40.04 -35.29
N ALA A 320 27.65 40.76 -36.16
CA ALA A 320 27.47 40.66 -37.62
C ALA A 320 27.63 39.21 -38.13
N ARG A 321 28.58 38.44 -37.57
CA ARG A 321 28.84 37.04 -37.94
C ARG A 321 27.64 36.11 -37.77
N TYR A 322 26.76 36.39 -36.80
CA TYR A 322 25.52 35.62 -36.64
C TYR A 322 24.46 36.04 -37.67
N ALA A 323 24.42 37.32 -38.06
CA ALA A 323 23.60 37.79 -39.16
C ALA A 323 24.04 37.21 -40.51
N ASP A 324 25.35 37.14 -40.77
CA ASP A 324 25.93 36.44 -41.93
C ASP A 324 25.50 34.96 -41.93
N SER A 325 25.45 34.32 -40.75
CA SER A 325 25.01 32.93 -40.58
C SER A 325 23.51 32.75 -40.88
N ILE A 326 22.65 33.70 -40.49
CA ILE A 326 21.20 33.68 -40.84
C ILE A 326 21.00 33.83 -42.35
N GLU A 327 21.74 34.73 -43.00
CA GLU A 327 21.67 34.91 -44.46
C GLU A 327 22.16 33.65 -45.21
N GLN A 328 23.18 32.98 -44.68
CA GLN A 328 23.67 31.70 -45.20
C GLN A 328 22.73 30.51 -44.94
N SER A 329 22.00 30.46 -43.82
CA SER A 329 21.11 29.34 -43.49
C SER A 329 19.68 29.48 -44.02
N TYR A 330 19.24 30.68 -44.43
CA TYR A 330 17.89 30.98 -44.93
C TYR A 330 17.43 29.98 -46.01
N PRO A 331 16.23 29.37 -45.90
CA PRO A 331 15.11 29.70 -45.00
C PRO A 331 15.12 29.05 -43.61
N PHE A 332 16.20 28.37 -43.23
CA PHE A 332 16.32 27.73 -41.91
C PHE A 332 16.99 28.66 -40.89
N HIS A 333 16.58 28.58 -39.63
CA HIS A 333 17.26 29.25 -38.51
C HIS A 333 18.59 28.54 -38.18
N PRO A 334 19.68 29.26 -37.86
CA PRO A 334 20.97 28.63 -37.59
C PRO A 334 20.92 27.58 -36.48
N GLU A 335 20.11 27.75 -35.43
CA GLU A 335 20.03 26.74 -34.35
C GLU A 335 19.28 25.47 -34.75
N LEU A 336 18.28 25.54 -35.63
CA LEU A 336 17.69 24.33 -36.24
C LEU A 336 18.76 23.57 -37.03
N PHE A 337 19.59 24.28 -37.79
CA PHE A 337 20.63 23.65 -38.59
C PHE A 337 21.75 23.08 -37.72
N ASN A 338 22.22 23.82 -36.69
CA ASN A 338 23.19 23.35 -35.70
C ASN A 338 22.68 22.08 -34.98
N LEU A 339 21.41 22.09 -34.58
CA LEU A 339 20.73 20.94 -33.95
C LEU A 339 20.79 19.71 -34.86
N LEU A 340 20.32 19.79 -36.11
CA LEU A 340 20.29 18.61 -36.97
C LEU A 340 21.69 18.16 -37.41
N THR A 341 22.57 19.10 -37.78
CA THR A 341 23.87 18.77 -38.39
C THR A 341 25.01 18.58 -37.41
N LYS A 342 25.01 19.18 -36.22
CA LYS A 342 26.08 18.98 -35.22
C LYS A 342 25.62 18.07 -34.08
N LYS A 343 24.39 18.26 -33.60
CA LYS A 343 23.88 17.55 -32.42
C LYS A 343 23.28 16.19 -32.77
N ILE A 344 22.20 16.13 -33.55
CA ILE A 344 21.54 14.85 -33.89
C ILE A 344 22.44 13.98 -34.78
N ALA A 345 23.22 14.57 -35.69
CA ALA A 345 24.23 13.85 -36.47
C ALA A 345 25.42 13.27 -35.67
N SER A 346 25.53 13.52 -34.36
CA SER A 346 26.49 12.80 -33.50
C SER A 346 26.02 11.38 -33.13
N ILE A 347 24.73 11.07 -33.31
CA ILE A 347 24.13 9.77 -32.97
C ILE A 347 24.50 8.75 -34.06
N PRO A 348 25.12 7.58 -33.74
CA PRO A 348 25.64 6.65 -34.75
C PRO A 348 24.61 6.19 -35.79
N ASN A 349 23.37 5.91 -35.35
CA ASN A 349 22.30 5.42 -36.23
C ASN A 349 21.59 6.52 -37.02
N PHE A 350 21.79 7.80 -36.66
CA PHE A 350 21.38 8.91 -37.52
C PHE A 350 22.43 9.05 -38.63
N GLN A 351 22.03 8.84 -39.89
CA GLN A 351 22.90 8.78 -41.07
C GLN A 351 23.46 10.17 -41.48
N ARG A 352 24.05 10.89 -40.52
CA ARG A 352 24.52 12.28 -40.52
C ARG A 352 23.84 13.15 -41.59
N THR A 353 24.49 13.31 -42.73
CA THR A 353 24.08 14.21 -43.82
C THR A 353 22.88 13.68 -44.62
N ARG A 354 22.78 12.35 -44.84
CA ARG A 354 21.60 11.71 -45.48
C ARG A 354 20.38 11.76 -44.56
N GLY A 355 20.58 11.51 -43.27
CA GLY A 355 19.52 11.61 -42.24
C GLY A 355 18.98 13.04 -42.12
N ALA A 356 19.86 14.04 -42.05
CA ALA A 356 19.48 15.45 -42.00
C ALA A 356 18.73 15.88 -43.27
N LEU A 357 19.22 15.53 -44.47
CA LEU A 357 18.54 15.82 -45.74
C LEU A 357 17.13 15.21 -45.82
N ARG A 358 16.98 13.92 -45.47
CA ARG A 358 15.66 13.25 -45.45
C ARG A 358 14.70 13.93 -44.46
N LEU A 359 15.19 14.32 -43.28
CA LEU A 359 14.39 15.00 -42.28
C LEU A 359 13.98 16.42 -42.74
N PHE A 360 14.91 17.20 -43.32
CA PHE A 360 14.59 18.50 -43.91
C PHE A 360 13.54 18.37 -45.02
N ALA A 361 13.69 17.42 -45.95
CA ALA A 361 12.74 17.20 -47.03
C ALA A 361 11.32 16.90 -46.51
N ARG A 362 11.19 15.98 -45.55
CA ARG A 362 9.90 15.64 -44.91
C ARG A 362 9.29 16.83 -44.15
N VAL A 363 10.11 17.63 -43.46
CA VAL A 363 9.65 18.85 -42.76
C VAL A 363 9.19 19.92 -43.76
N ILE A 364 9.88 20.12 -44.89
CA ILE A 364 9.44 21.06 -45.93
C ILE A 364 8.13 20.60 -46.57
N ARG A 365 7.96 19.32 -46.87
CA ARG A 365 6.70 18.77 -47.38
C ARG A 365 5.53 19.09 -46.43
N TYR A 366 5.63 18.66 -45.18
CA TYR A 366 4.62 18.93 -44.14
C TYR A 366 4.30 20.42 -43.98
N LEU A 367 5.29 21.30 -44.05
CA LEU A 367 5.07 22.75 -43.94
C LEU A 367 4.41 23.35 -45.19
N TRP A 368 4.57 22.76 -46.37
CA TRP A 368 3.92 23.22 -47.60
C TRP A 368 2.51 22.62 -47.81
N ASP A 369 2.14 21.57 -47.06
CA ASP A 369 0.77 21.04 -47.04
C ASP A 369 -0.24 22.05 -46.42
N ASP A 370 0.17 22.88 -45.46
CA ASP A 370 -0.59 24.03 -44.95
C ASP A 370 0.24 25.32 -44.91
N THR A 371 0.07 26.14 -45.96
CA THR A 371 0.75 27.43 -46.10
C THR A 371 0.02 28.61 -45.44
N SER A 372 -1.03 28.37 -44.63
CA SER A 372 -1.77 29.44 -43.94
C SER A 372 -0.97 30.12 -42.82
N GLY A 373 0.03 29.42 -42.26
CA GLY A 373 0.89 29.92 -41.18
C GLY A 373 1.85 31.03 -41.60
N TRP A 374 2.11 31.97 -40.69
CA TRP A 374 3.17 32.96 -40.87
C TRP A 374 4.50 32.44 -40.30
N ILE A 375 5.38 31.98 -41.19
CA ILE A 375 6.69 31.41 -40.86
C ILE A 375 7.76 32.26 -41.57
N PRO A 376 8.32 33.30 -40.94
CA PRO A 376 9.35 34.13 -41.57
C PRO A 376 10.71 33.42 -41.71
N LEU A 377 10.93 32.37 -40.90
CA LEU A 377 12.10 31.50 -40.90
C LEU A 377 11.74 30.17 -40.22
N ILE A 378 12.33 29.06 -40.67
CA ILE A 378 12.01 27.72 -40.17
C ILE A 378 12.91 27.42 -38.96
N HIS A 379 12.32 27.26 -37.77
CA HIS A 379 13.01 26.98 -36.50
C HIS A 379 12.70 25.57 -35.97
N SER A 380 13.44 25.11 -34.97
CA SER A 380 13.32 23.77 -34.36
C SER A 380 11.90 23.33 -34.01
N HIS A 381 11.06 24.23 -33.50
CA HIS A 381 9.66 23.93 -33.14
C HIS A 381 8.74 23.57 -34.32
N HIS A 382 9.15 23.88 -35.56
CA HIS A 382 8.41 23.55 -36.77
C HIS A 382 8.56 22.09 -37.19
N ILE A 383 9.51 21.33 -36.64
CA ILE A 383 9.58 19.88 -36.87
C ILE A 383 8.33 19.25 -36.21
N PRO A 384 7.46 18.55 -36.96
CA PRO A 384 6.14 18.10 -36.50
C PRO A 384 6.20 16.83 -35.62
N VAL A 385 7.10 16.81 -34.63
CA VAL A 385 7.25 15.70 -33.67
C VAL A 385 5.92 15.44 -32.97
N GLY A 386 5.49 14.18 -32.97
CA GLY A 386 4.21 13.70 -32.46
C GLY A 386 3.02 13.80 -33.41
N ILE A 387 3.09 14.66 -34.44
CA ILE A 387 2.05 14.75 -35.49
C ILE A 387 2.39 13.78 -36.62
N GLU A 388 3.61 13.90 -37.17
CA GLU A 388 4.07 13.05 -38.27
C GLU A 388 4.76 11.80 -37.76
N GLU A 389 4.19 10.63 -38.03
CA GLU A 389 4.74 9.35 -37.55
C GLU A 389 6.09 9.04 -38.19
N GLU A 390 6.30 9.32 -39.49
CA GLU A 390 7.59 9.05 -40.14
C GLU A 390 8.73 9.88 -39.54
N ILE A 391 8.46 11.16 -39.24
CA ILE A 391 9.42 12.07 -38.59
C ILE A 391 9.63 11.66 -37.13
N THR A 392 8.56 11.27 -36.43
CA THR A 392 8.62 10.82 -35.04
C THR A 392 9.40 9.51 -34.90
N SER A 393 9.21 8.55 -35.81
CA SER A 393 9.92 7.28 -35.86
C SER A 393 11.40 7.45 -36.23
N ASP A 394 11.70 8.32 -37.21
CA ASP A 394 13.08 8.73 -37.56
C ASP A 394 13.85 9.36 -36.39
N LEU A 395 13.14 9.98 -35.44
CA LEU A 395 13.70 10.68 -34.27
C LEU A 395 13.60 9.89 -32.96
N THR A 396 13.03 8.68 -32.97
CA THR A 396 12.89 7.82 -31.77
C THR A 396 13.30 6.38 -32.06
N ALA A 397 12.44 5.58 -32.69
CA ALA A 397 12.65 4.15 -32.93
C ALA A 397 13.88 3.87 -33.79
N ARG A 398 14.11 4.62 -34.88
CA ARG A 398 15.30 4.46 -35.75
C ARG A 398 16.62 4.87 -35.08
N LEU A 399 16.56 5.53 -33.92
CA LEU A 399 17.71 5.94 -33.12
C LEU A 399 17.91 5.04 -31.90
N GLU A 400 17.22 3.90 -31.84
CA GLU A 400 17.21 2.96 -30.70
C GLU A 400 16.70 3.59 -29.39
N ARG A 401 15.88 4.65 -29.49
CA ARG A 401 15.25 5.34 -28.35
C ARG A 401 13.71 5.23 -28.39
N PRO A 402 13.12 4.02 -28.35
CA PRO A 402 11.66 3.85 -28.42
C PRO A 402 10.93 4.48 -27.24
N LEU A 403 11.54 4.53 -26.05
CA LEU A 403 10.95 5.13 -24.84
C LEU A 403 10.63 6.63 -25.02
N MET A 404 11.41 7.35 -25.83
CA MET A 404 11.15 8.76 -26.15
C MET A 404 9.82 8.97 -26.90
N ARG A 405 9.22 7.94 -27.51
CA ARG A 405 7.88 8.02 -28.11
C ARG A 405 6.79 8.18 -27.04
N ILE A 406 6.96 7.53 -25.88
CA ILE A 406 6.06 7.68 -24.71
C ILE A 406 6.18 9.10 -24.15
N THR A 407 7.40 9.63 -24.06
CA THR A 407 7.66 11.03 -23.66
C THR A 407 6.94 12.05 -24.53
N ILE A 408 6.93 11.85 -25.86
CA ILE A 408 6.17 12.71 -26.79
C ILE A 408 4.68 12.64 -26.47
N GLN A 409 4.11 11.43 -26.33
CA GLN A 409 2.68 11.21 -26.10
C GLN A 409 2.20 11.74 -24.74
N ALA A 410 3.02 11.69 -23.69
CA ALA A 410 2.64 12.23 -22.38
C ALA A 410 2.70 13.76 -22.31
N ASP A 411 3.76 14.38 -22.87
CA ASP A 411 4.10 15.76 -22.53
C ASP A 411 4.05 16.75 -23.70
N ILE A 412 4.16 16.29 -24.95
CA ILE A 412 4.39 17.15 -26.12
C ILE A 412 3.20 17.14 -27.06
N TYR A 413 2.82 15.97 -27.58
CA TYR A 413 1.69 15.82 -28.47
C TYR A 413 1.22 14.36 -28.51
N ASN A 414 -0.07 14.15 -28.28
CA ASN A 414 -0.76 12.90 -28.55
C ASN A 414 -1.94 13.15 -29.49
N LYS A 415 -2.12 12.22 -30.44
CA LYS A 415 -3.23 12.20 -31.39
C LYS A 415 -4.43 11.42 -30.86
N ASP A 416 -4.17 10.32 -30.13
CA ASP A 416 -5.15 9.29 -29.83
C ASP A 416 -5.22 9.06 -28.30
N GLY A 417 -6.29 9.52 -27.65
CA GLY A 417 -6.52 9.38 -26.21
C GLY A 417 -6.47 10.70 -25.43
N ARG A 418 -5.79 10.71 -24.27
CA ARG A 418 -5.57 11.94 -23.46
C ARG A 418 -4.61 12.87 -24.20
N GLU A 419 -4.97 14.16 -24.26
CA GLU A 419 -4.09 15.22 -24.75
C GLU A 419 -2.84 15.33 -23.88
N ALA A 420 -1.69 15.56 -24.52
CA ALA A 420 -0.42 15.74 -23.85
C ALA A 420 -0.35 17.08 -23.09
N HIS A 421 0.53 17.18 -22.10
CA HIS A 421 0.60 18.36 -21.23
C HIS A 421 0.81 19.69 -21.97
N ALA A 422 1.59 19.71 -23.06
CA ALA A 422 1.72 20.91 -23.90
C ALA A 422 0.42 21.28 -24.65
N GLN A 423 -0.32 20.32 -25.20
CA GLN A 423 -1.63 20.58 -25.86
C GLN A 423 -2.64 21.18 -24.88
N LEU A 424 -2.76 20.60 -23.69
CA LEU A 424 -3.65 21.07 -22.61
C LEU A 424 -3.34 22.52 -22.21
N GLN A 425 -2.07 22.92 -22.21
CA GLN A 425 -1.67 24.31 -21.98
C GLN A 425 -1.89 25.20 -23.21
N ASP A 426 -1.65 24.69 -24.41
CA ASP A 426 -1.84 25.43 -25.67
C ASP A 426 -3.30 25.78 -25.95
N ALA A 427 -4.27 25.03 -25.43
CA ALA A 427 -5.68 25.42 -25.46
C ALA A 427 -5.92 26.85 -24.92
N VAL A 428 -5.17 27.26 -23.89
CA VAL A 428 -5.24 28.62 -23.30
C VAL A 428 -4.59 29.66 -24.22
N TRP A 429 -3.47 29.33 -24.87
CA TRP A 429 -2.79 30.23 -25.81
C TRP A 429 -3.62 30.43 -27.09
N ILE A 430 -4.16 29.35 -27.65
CA ILE A 430 -5.00 29.34 -28.86
C ILE A 430 -6.31 30.12 -28.61
N ALA A 431 -6.96 29.94 -27.46
CA ALA A 431 -8.13 30.73 -27.07
C ALA A 431 -7.83 32.25 -26.95
N ALA A 432 -6.58 32.62 -26.67
CA ALA A 432 -6.11 34.01 -26.66
C ALA A 432 -5.60 34.51 -28.03
N GLY A 433 -5.82 33.76 -29.11
CA GLY A 433 -5.36 34.10 -30.46
C GLY A 433 -3.83 34.06 -30.62
N LYS A 434 -3.14 33.23 -29.84
CA LYS A 434 -1.68 33.04 -29.90
C LYS A 434 -1.31 31.67 -30.51
N PRO A 435 -0.09 31.53 -31.06
CA PRO A 435 0.46 30.23 -31.45
C PRO A 435 0.54 29.23 -30.26
N PRO A 436 0.68 27.92 -30.53
CA PRO A 436 0.86 26.88 -29.53
C PRO A 436 2.28 26.92 -28.91
N PHE A 437 2.50 27.94 -28.07
CA PHE A 437 3.79 28.26 -27.46
C PHE A 437 4.35 27.16 -26.55
N SER A 438 3.51 26.36 -25.89
CA SER A 438 3.97 25.25 -25.05
C SER A 438 4.45 24.09 -25.90
N THR A 439 3.77 23.74 -26.98
CA THR A 439 4.27 22.78 -27.98
C THR A 439 5.58 23.27 -28.58
N TRP A 440 5.73 24.57 -28.87
CA TRP A 440 6.98 25.12 -29.42
C TRP A 440 8.17 24.97 -28.47
N VAL A 441 7.96 25.29 -27.18
CA VAL A 441 8.96 25.10 -26.12
C VAL A 441 9.27 23.60 -25.94
N ALA A 442 8.25 22.76 -25.79
CA ALA A 442 8.40 21.32 -25.58
C ALA A 442 9.14 20.62 -26.73
N ARG A 443 8.77 20.87 -27.99
CA ARG A 443 9.46 20.32 -29.17
C ARG A 443 10.93 20.74 -29.23
N THR A 444 11.23 22.00 -28.96
CA THR A 444 12.60 22.52 -29.02
C THR A 444 13.48 21.85 -27.95
N ILE A 445 12.98 21.71 -26.72
CA ILE A 445 13.68 21.00 -25.64
C ILE A 445 13.82 19.51 -25.97
N PHE A 446 12.78 18.87 -26.50
CA PHE A 446 12.79 17.46 -26.87
C PHE A 446 13.83 17.13 -27.92
N LEU A 447 13.87 17.87 -29.02
CA LEU A 447 14.86 17.66 -30.09
C LEU A 447 16.30 17.76 -29.55
N HIS A 448 16.55 18.71 -28.65
CA HIS A 448 17.84 18.86 -27.97
C HIS A 448 18.10 17.77 -26.91
N SER A 449 17.12 16.93 -26.57
CA SER A 449 17.20 15.80 -25.64
C SER A 449 17.33 14.43 -26.34
N ILE A 450 17.30 14.39 -27.68
CA ILE A 450 17.45 13.16 -28.49
C ILE A 450 18.90 12.63 -28.45
N THR A 451 19.90 13.47 -28.18
CA THR A 451 21.26 12.98 -27.87
C THR A 451 21.37 12.49 -26.42
N GLN A 452 22.38 11.65 -26.16
CA GLN A 452 22.67 11.12 -24.82
C GLN A 452 23.86 11.85 -24.16
N GLY A 453 24.11 11.53 -22.88
CA GLY A 453 25.24 12.04 -22.10
C GLY A 453 25.16 13.54 -21.78
N ILE A 454 26.33 14.17 -21.61
CA ILE A 454 26.47 15.58 -21.21
C ILE A 454 25.81 16.55 -22.22
N SER A 455 25.65 16.11 -23.47
CA SER A 455 25.00 16.91 -24.53
C SER A 455 23.48 17.02 -24.39
N ALA A 456 22.82 16.17 -23.59
CA ALA A 456 21.37 16.04 -23.57
C ALA A 456 20.68 17.24 -22.88
N GLY A 457 19.80 17.93 -23.62
CA GLY A 457 19.08 19.12 -23.17
C GLY A 457 19.48 20.42 -23.87
N ILE A 458 18.84 21.51 -23.48
CA ILE A 458 19.07 22.87 -23.98
C ILE A 458 19.12 23.84 -22.80
N ARG A 459 20.03 24.81 -22.82
CA ARG A 459 20.09 25.86 -21.77
C ARG A 459 19.08 26.96 -22.05
N ARG A 460 18.59 27.64 -21.01
CA ARG A 460 17.61 28.74 -21.10
C ARG A 460 17.95 29.77 -22.19
N ALA A 461 19.21 30.20 -22.28
CA ALA A 461 19.64 31.16 -23.30
C ALA A 461 19.56 30.61 -24.75
N GLU A 462 19.98 29.37 -24.97
CA GLU A 462 19.91 28.66 -26.27
C GLU A 462 18.45 28.44 -26.69
N LEU A 463 17.58 28.11 -25.73
CA LEU A 463 16.14 27.97 -25.93
C LEU A 463 15.49 29.29 -26.33
N ASN A 464 15.85 30.40 -25.67
CA ASN A 464 15.39 31.74 -26.04
C ASN A 464 15.82 32.09 -27.48
N LEU A 465 17.09 31.84 -27.84
CA LEU A 465 17.60 32.09 -29.20
C LEU A 465 16.88 31.25 -30.27
N SER A 466 16.55 29.99 -29.95
CA SER A 466 15.85 29.06 -30.85
C SER A 466 14.37 29.38 -31.07
N LEU A 467 13.80 30.31 -30.29
CA LEU A 467 12.39 30.69 -30.30
C LEU A 467 12.14 32.19 -30.58
N LEU A 468 13.18 33.03 -30.52
CA LEU A 468 13.10 34.48 -30.72
C LEU A 468 12.85 34.85 -32.20
N THR A 469 11.58 34.85 -32.57
CA THR A 469 11.08 35.29 -33.88
C THR A 469 10.74 36.78 -33.84
N PRO A 470 11.20 37.62 -34.80
CA PRO A 470 10.80 39.03 -34.90
C PRO A 470 9.28 39.19 -34.90
N GLY A 471 8.77 40.25 -34.25
CA GLY A 471 7.34 40.51 -34.16
C GLY A 471 6.56 39.63 -33.16
N LEU A 472 7.17 38.62 -32.55
CA LEU A 472 6.61 37.88 -31.42
C LEU A 472 7.27 38.31 -30.10
N GLU A 473 6.47 38.40 -29.04
CA GLU A 473 6.95 38.72 -27.69
C GLU A 473 7.49 37.45 -27.01
N ILE A 474 8.81 37.36 -26.87
CA ILE A 474 9.54 36.18 -26.39
C ILE A 474 9.27 35.80 -24.91
N GLY A 475 8.53 36.62 -24.15
CA GLY A 475 8.19 36.35 -22.75
C GLY A 475 7.38 35.05 -22.52
N PHE A 476 6.75 34.50 -23.56
CA PHE A 476 6.03 33.21 -23.46
C PHE A 476 6.94 32.06 -23.01
N VAL A 477 8.24 32.11 -23.29
CA VAL A 477 9.15 30.97 -23.07
C VAL A 477 9.39 30.70 -21.59
N ASP A 478 9.29 31.70 -20.71
CA ASP A 478 9.36 31.50 -19.25
C ASP A 478 8.04 30.89 -18.76
N THR A 479 6.90 31.56 -19.01
CA THR A 479 5.55 31.10 -18.60
C THR A 479 5.16 29.73 -19.15
N ALA A 480 5.63 29.37 -20.35
CA ALA A 480 5.46 28.03 -20.92
C ALA A 480 6.34 27.00 -20.21
N LEU A 481 7.63 27.29 -19.99
CA LEU A 481 8.55 26.36 -19.35
C LEU A 481 8.22 26.15 -17.87
N GLU A 482 7.81 27.17 -17.13
CA GLU A 482 7.41 27.07 -15.72
C GLU A 482 6.23 26.10 -15.54
N LYS A 483 5.13 26.36 -16.25
CA LYS A 483 3.92 25.51 -16.21
C LYS A 483 4.19 24.08 -16.69
N LEU A 484 4.95 23.89 -17.78
CA LEU A 484 5.39 22.56 -18.19
C LEU A 484 6.29 21.89 -17.12
N SER A 485 7.13 22.65 -16.42
CA SER A 485 8.00 22.11 -15.36
C SER A 485 7.19 21.60 -14.16
N GLU A 486 5.98 22.12 -13.92
CA GLU A 486 5.06 21.59 -12.91
C GLU A 486 4.43 20.26 -13.34
N VAL A 487 3.77 20.21 -14.52
CA VAL A 487 2.92 19.07 -14.90
C VAL A 487 3.60 17.98 -15.75
N ALA A 488 4.50 18.34 -16.66
CA ALA A 488 5.02 17.41 -17.68
C ALA A 488 5.89 16.32 -17.03
N TRP A 489 5.53 15.04 -17.17
CA TRP A 489 6.11 13.94 -16.39
C TRP A 489 7.60 13.74 -16.64
N TYR A 490 8.04 13.80 -17.89
CA TYR A 490 9.39 13.49 -18.35
C TYR A 490 10.31 14.71 -18.45
N LEU A 491 9.75 15.93 -18.32
CA LEU A 491 10.51 17.18 -18.35
C LEU A 491 11.26 17.42 -17.03
N GLU A 492 12.58 17.47 -17.12
CA GLU A 492 13.47 18.04 -16.11
C GLU A 492 13.90 19.45 -16.54
N ASN A 493 13.87 20.39 -15.59
CA ASN A 493 14.34 21.75 -15.76
C ASN A 493 15.16 22.10 -14.51
N ASP A 494 16.48 22.15 -14.64
CA ASP A 494 17.38 22.38 -13.51
C ASP A 494 17.55 23.90 -13.25
N PRO A 495 17.10 24.42 -12.08
CA PRO A 495 17.20 25.84 -11.76
C PRO A 495 18.63 26.33 -11.53
N MET A 496 19.60 25.44 -11.29
CA MET A 496 21.02 25.79 -11.07
C MET A 496 21.81 25.87 -12.37
N THR A 497 21.69 24.89 -13.27
CA THR A 497 22.38 24.92 -14.57
C THR A 497 21.55 25.56 -15.70
N THR A 498 20.28 25.86 -15.46
CA THR A 498 19.29 26.34 -16.44
C THR A 498 19.07 25.37 -17.62
N LEU A 499 19.39 24.09 -17.43
CA LEU A 499 19.27 23.03 -18.41
C LEU A 499 17.86 22.43 -18.39
N ALA A 500 17.12 22.60 -19.47
CA ALA A 500 15.86 21.90 -19.71
C ALA A 500 16.10 20.67 -20.60
N ARG A 501 15.55 19.51 -20.23
CA ARG A 501 15.61 18.27 -21.02
C ARG A 501 14.46 17.32 -20.72
N PHE A 502 14.08 16.56 -21.74
CA PHE A 502 13.23 15.39 -21.57
C PHE A 502 14.06 14.14 -21.25
N LYS A 503 13.52 13.25 -20.41
CA LYS A 503 14.09 11.95 -20.06
C LYS A 503 13.27 10.81 -20.66
N GLU A 504 13.85 9.60 -20.67
CA GLU A 504 13.12 8.35 -20.98
C GLU A 504 12.34 7.81 -19.78
N GLU A 505 12.79 8.10 -18.55
CA GLU A 505 12.08 7.76 -17.32
C GLU A 505 11.28 8.98 -16.82
N PRO A 506 9.99 8.84 -16.47
CA PRO A 506 9.19 9.94 -15.92
C PRO A 506 9.57 10.27 -14.47
N SER A 507 9.27 11.50 -14.04
CA SER A 507 9.44 11.91 -12.64
C SER A 507 8.41 11.23 -11.74
N ILE A 508 8.87 10.25 -10.94
CA ILE A 508 8.05 9.54 -9.95
C ILE A 508 7.28 10.51 -9.06
N ASN A 509 7.89 11.63 -8.65
CA ASN A 509 7.23 12.63 -7.81
C ASN A 509 6.07 13.35 -8.53
N LYS A 510 6.15 13.57 -9.85
CA LYS A 510 5.05 14.17 -10.63
C LYS A 510 3.89 13.19 -10.80
N ILE A 511 4.19 11.92 -11.10
CA ILE A 511 3.15 10.86 -11.21
C ILE A 511 2.43 10.69 -9.87
N ILE A 512 3.18 10.65 -8.75
CA ILE A 512 2.60 10.59 -7.41
C ILE A 512 1.73 11.84 -7.15
N ALA A 513 2.17 13.04 -7.50
CA ALA A 513 1.41 14.27 -7.28
C ALA A 513 0.11 14.33 -8.10
N GLU A 514 0.11 13.89 -9.36
CA GLU A 514 -1.10 13.79 -10.18
C GLU A 514 -2.10 12.79 -9.60
N GLU A 515 -1.65 11.58 -9.26
CA GLU A 515 -2.52 10.55 -8.69
C GLU A 515 -3.03 10.95 -7.28
N LYS A 516 -2.18 11.60 -6.47
CA LYS A 516 -2.55 12.19 -5.16
C LYS A 516 -3.60 13.28 -5.30
N ALA A 517 -3.64 14.00 -6.42
CA ALA A 517 -4.71 14.96 -6.71
C ALA A 517 -6.06 14.26 -6.99
N GLN A 518 -6.04 13.06 -7.60
CA GLN A 518 -7.25 12.24 -7.81
C GLN A 518 -7.75 11.59 -6.51
N VAL A 519 -6.85 11.20 -5.59
CA VAL A 519 -7.25 10.60 -4.30
C VAL A 519 -8.05 11.60 -3.46
N GLY A 520 -9.30 11.24 -3.14
CA GLY A 520 -10.22 12.06 -2.38
C GLY A 520 -9.87 12.18 -0.89
N ILE A 521 -10.21 13.31 -0.28
CA ILE A 521 -10.00 13.54 1.16
C ILE A 521 -10.83 12.55 2.01
N THR A 522 -12.02 12.14 1.54
CA THR A 522 -12.86 11.15 2.22
C THR A 522 -12.19 9.79 2.28
N GLU A 523 -11.69 9.27 1.15
CA GLU A 523 -10.98 7.98 1.08
C GLU A 523 -9.77 7.96 2.04
N ALA A 524 -8.99 9.04 2.06
CA ALA A 524 -7.86 9.19 2.97
C ALA A 524 -8.30 9.22 4.45
N LYS A 525 -9.43 9.85 4.78
CA LYS A 525 -10.00 9.79 6.14
C LYS A 525 -10.43 8.38 6.54
N ASP A 526 -11.00 7.61 5.62
CA ASP A 526 -11.47 6.26 5.91
C ASP A 526 -10.31 5.24 6.05
N ASP A 527 -9.20 5.45 5.33
CA ASP A 527 -7.92 4.77 5.60
C ASP A 527 -7.40 5.11 7.00
N LEU A 528 -7.41 6.39 7.40
CA LEU A 528 -6.97 6.82 8.73
C LEU A 528 -7.85 6.28 9.87
N ARG A 529 -9.17 6.12 9.67
CA ARG A 529 -10.08 5.46 10.62
C ARG A 529 -9.72 3.99 10.80
N SER A 530 -9.64 3.25 9.70
CA SER A 530 -9.26 1.83 9.68
C SER A 530 -7.91 1.58 10.37
N ARG A 531 -6.95 2.47 10.12
CA ARG A 531 -5.62 2.46 10.77
C ARG A 531 -5.68 2.82 12.26
N ARG A 532 -6.42 3.86 12.65
CA ARG A 532 -6.60 4.29 14.04
C ARG A 532 -7.05 3.11 14.90
N ASP A 533 -8.11 2.44 14.49
CA ASP A 533 -8.73 1.38 15.28
C ASP A 533 -7.82 0.13 15.36
N THR A 534 -7.00 -0.10 14.32
CA THR A 534 -5.94 -1.12 14.34
C THR A 534 -4.76 -0.75 15.26
N ILE A 535 -4.38 0.52 15.34
CA ILE A 535 -3.22 1.02 16.11
C ILE A 535 -3.49 1.06 17.62
N PHE A 536 -4.74 1.30 18.01
CA PHE A 536 -5.20 1.48 19.39
C PHE A 536 -6.08 0.32 19.92
N ALA A 537 -6.13 -0.80 19.19
CA ALA A 537 -6.90 -2.01 19.53
C ALA A 537 -6.69 -2.52 20.96
N ASP A 538 -7.60 -3.35 21.46
CA ASP A 538 -7.61 -3.86 22.84
C ASP A 538 -6.25 -4.42 23.32
N LYS A 539 -5.79 -3.93 24.47
CA LYS A 539 -4.61 -4.47 25.19
C LYS A 539 -4.70 -4.30 26.71
N PHE A 540 -4.84 -3.06 27.17
CA PHE A 540 -5.04 -2.70 28.59
C PHE A 540 -6.38 -1.99 28.82
N PHE A 541 -6.88 -1.35 27.77
CA PHE A 541 -8.13 -0.61 27.73
C PHE A 541 -8.99 -1.19 26.61
N LYS A 542 -10.30 -1.32 26.87
CA LYS A 542 -11.31 -1.71 25.88
C LYS A 542 -11.51 -0.54 24.92
N LEU A 543 -11.21 -0.73 23.65
CA LEU A 543 -11.39 0.28 22.61
C LEU A 543 -12.89 0.53 22.39
N VAL A 544 -13.28 1.80 22.38
CA VAL A 544 -14.54 2.26 21.78
C VAL A 544 -14.16 3.18 20.61
N PRO A 545 -14.23 2.69 19.36
CA PRO A 545 -13.83 3.46 18.19
C PRO A 545 -14.97 4.41 17.77
N ALA A 546 -14.68 5.70 17.66
CA ALA A 546 -15.62 6.74 17.17
C ALA A 546 -17.04 6.69 17.77
N PRO A 547 -17.23 6.72 19.11
CA PRO A 547 -18.56 6.74 19.70
C PRO A 547 -19.31 8.02 19.32
N GLU A 548 -20.45 7.87 18.65
CA GLU A 548 -21.33 8.96 18.21
C GLU A 548 -22.30 9.39 19.35
N SER A 549 -22.60 8.49 20.29
CA SER A 549 -23.48 8.77 21.43
C SER A 549 -22.98 8.22 22.77
N PRO A 550 -23.49 8.74 23.90
CA PRO A 550 -23.24 8.18 25.23
C PRO A 550 -23.78 6.75 25.44
N ALA A 551 -24.61 6.24 24.53
CA ALA A 551 -25.20 4.90 24.62
C ALA A 551 -24.21 3.78 24.20
N GLU A 552 -23.28 4.07 23.28
CA GLU A 552 -22.26 3.10 22.82
C GLU A 552 -21.18 2.82 23.88
N VAL A 553 -21.03 3.71 24.88
CA VAL A 553 -20.06 3.56 25.97
C VAL A 553 -20.76 3.00 27.20
N ASP A 554 -20.48 1.73 27.52
CA ASP A 554 -21.05 0.99 28.64
C ASP A 554 -20.83 1.65 30.02
N ASP A 555 -21.74 1.45 30.99
CA ASP A 555 -21.61 1.96 32.36
C ASP A 555 -21.41 0.79 33.33
N VAL A 556 -20.20 0.23 33.32
CA VAL A 556 -19.81 -0.98 34.07
C VAL A 556 -18.51 -0.74 34.84
N SER A 557 -18.32 -1.44 35.97
CA SER A 557 -17.12 -1.31 36.82
C SER A 557 -15.87 -2.04 36.31
N ASP A 558 -16.04 -2.98 35.38
CA ASP A 558 -15.08 -4.07 35.20
C ASP A 558 -14.16 -3.93 33.98
N SER A 559 -14.31 -2.85 33.20
CA SER A 559 -13.39 -2.50 32.12
C SER A 559 -13.09 -1.01 32.09
N ILE A 560 -11.90 -0.64 31.61
CA ILE A 560 -11.49 0.74 31.34
C ILE A 560 -11.73 0.99 29.85
N ALA A 561 -12.51 2.00 29.49
CA ALA A 561 -12.85 2.28 28.09
C ALA A 561 -11.97 3.38 27.52
N LEU A 562 -11.31 3.10 26.39
CA LEU A 562 -10.57 4.08 25.58
C LEU A 562 -11.44 4.52 24.41
N CYS A 563 -12.09 5.67 24.56
CA CYS A 563 -12.95 6.28 23.56
C CYS A 563 -12.09 7.13 22.59
N LEU A 564 -11.98 6.70 21.33
CA LEU A 564 -11.30 7.48 20.29
C LEU A 564 -12.32 8.35 19.57
N ILE A 565 -12.32 9.66 19.82
CA ILE A 565 -13.28 10.57 19.19
C ILE A 565 -12.91 10.77 17.72
N ASP A 566 -13.86 10.61 16.80
CA ASP A 566 -13.57 10.84 15.38
C ASP A 566 -13.18 12.30 15.14
N PHE A 567 -12.19 12.50 14.27
CA PHE A 567 -11.69 13.82 13.89
C PHE A 567 -12.73 14.68 13.13
N SER A 568 -13.90 14.12 12.81
CA SER A 568 -15.04 14.86 12.25
C SER A 568 -15.94 15.44 13.35
N GLU A 569 -16.01 14.78 14.51
CA GLU A 569 -16.79 15.21 15.68
C GLU A 569 -16.02 16.21 16.55
N ALA A 570 -14.72 15.97 16.79
CA ALA A 570 -13.88 16.90 17.52
C ALA A 570 -12.41 16.86 17.10
N THR A 571 -11.81 18.04 17.04
CA THR A 571 -10.35 18.22 17.01
C THR A 571 -9.95 19.33 17.99
N ILE A 572 -8.71 19.28 18.47
CA ILE A 572 -8.11 20.30 19.33
C ILE A 572 -7.05 21.06 18.56
N SER A 573 -7.04 22.38 18.72
CA SER A 573 -6.06 23.28 18.09
C SER A 573 -5.06 23.82 19.11
N VAL A 574 -5.47 24.08 20.35
CA VAL A 574 -4.63 24.66 21.40
C VAL A 574 -4.71 23.82 22.67
N THR A 575 -3.57 23.56 23.32
CA THR A 575 -3.47 22.68 24.50
C THR A 575 -4.15 23.20 25.77
N THR A 576 -4.66 24.42 25.75
CA THR A 576 -5.46 25.05 26.82
C THR A 576 -6.97 24.95 26.61
N GLU A 577 -7.42 24.31 25.52
CA GLU A 577 -8.84 24.03 25.28
C GLU A 577 -9.33 22.95 26.25
N GLY A 578 -10.57 23.09 26.73
CA GLY A 578 -11.22 22.10 27.59
C GLY A 578 -11.62 20.83 26.82
N PRO A 579 -12.18 19.81 27.51
CA PRO A 579 -12.76 18.65 26.82
C PRO A 579 -13.84 19.10 25.81
N PRO A 580 -13.88 18.53 24.59
CA PRO A 580 -14.93 18.83 23.62
C PRO A 580 -16.33 18.51 24.15
N PRO A 581 -17.41 19.19 23.70
CA PRO A 581 -18.78 18.94 24.18
C PRO A 581 -19.24 17.48 24.06
N MET A 582 -18.82 16.77 23.00
CA MET A 582 -19.09 15.32 22.85
C MET A 582 -18.43 14.49 23.96
N VAL A 583 -17.16 14.80 24.31
CA VAL A 583 -16.43 14.16 25.40
C VAL A 583 -17.11 14.43 26.74
N GLU A 584 -17.52 15.68 27.00
CA GLU A 584 -18.27 16.04 28.22
C GLU A 584 -19.61 15.30 28.33
N LYS A 585 -20.32 15.14 27.21
CA LYS A 585 -21.60 14.43 27.15
C LYS A 585 -21.41 12.94 27.45
N ILE A 586 -20.52 12.26 26.73
CA ILE A 586 -20.21 10.83 26.93
C ILE A 586 -19.68 10.57 28.34
N PHE A 587 -18.90 11.49 28.92
CA PHE A 587 -18.38 11.39 30.28
C PHE A 587 -19.46 11.47 31.37
N ASN A 588 -20.54 12.24 31.15
CA ASN A 588 -21.58 12.47 32.17
C ASN A 588 -22.87 11.67 31.93
N GLU A 589 -23.14 11.21 30.72
CA GLU A 589 -24.38 10.52 30.32
C GLU A 589 -24.13 9.06 29.90
N THR A 590 -25.16 8.22 29.97
CA THR A 590 -25.16 6.85 29.45
C THR A 590 -26.57 6.37 29.04
N GLY A 591 -26.62 5.52 28.02
CA GLY A 591 -27.85 4.97 27.43
C GLY A 591 -28.66 5.99 26.64
N GLU A 592 -29.61 5.50 25.83
CA GLU A 592 -30.44 6.31 24.92
C GLU A 592 -31.21 7.45 25.63
N SER A 593 -31.60 7.23 26.89
CA SER A 593 -32.35 8.21 27.69
C SER A 593 -31.47 9.27 28.39
N GLY A 594 -30.15 9.31 28.15
CA GLY A 594 -29.25 10.31 28.75
C GLY A 594 -29.16 10.24 30.28
N LYS A 595 -29.12 9.03 30.86
CA LYS A 595 -29.03 8.84 32.32
C LYS A 595 -27.66 9.26 32.82
N PHE A 596 -27.56 9.81 34.04
CA PHE A 596 -26.25 10.14 34.63
C PHE A 596 -25.36 8.91 34.77
N ARG A 597 -24.14 9.00 34.25
CA ARG A 597 -23.15 7.92 34.25
C ARG A 597 -22.57 7.71 35.66
N THR A 598 -22.52 6.47 36.10
CA THR A 598 -22.05 6.07 37.43
C THR A 598 -20.54 5.87 37.46
N PHE A 599 -20.00 5.11 36.50
CA PHE A 599 -18.60 4.63 36.53
C PHE A 599 -17.67 5.55 35.73
N ARG A 600 -17.69 6.85 36.06
CA ARG A 600 -16.95 7.88 35.32
C ARG A 600 -15.42 7.78 35.46
N ASN A 601 -14.89 7.19 36.53
CA ASN A 601 -13.44 7.08 36.73
C ASN A 601 -12.77 6.03 35.82
N ARG A 602 -13.52 5.31 34.99
CA ARG A 602 -13.00 4.29 34.05
C ARG A 602 -12.75 4.82 32.62
N LEU A 603 -13.19 6.04 32.30
CA LEU A 603 -13.22 6.53 30.92
C LEU A 603 -11.93 7.25 30.54
N LEU A 604 -11.37 6.92 29.38
CA LEU A 604 -10.26 7.63 28.76
C LEU A 604 -10.71 8.12 27.38
N PHE A 605 -10.40 9.36 27.04
CA PHE A 605 -10.75 9.91 25.72
C PHE A 605 -9.49 10.37 24.99
N LEU A 606 -9.38 10.03 23.70
CA LEU A 606 -8.28 10.47 22.86
C LEU A 606 -8.82 11.25 21.66
N VAL A 607 -8.33 12.47 21.49
CA VAL A 607 -8.81 13.45 20.50
C VAL A 607 -7.67 13.83 19.56
N ALA A 608 -8.00 14.03 18.28
CA ALA A 608 -7.05 14.41 17.25
C ALA A 608 -6.65 15.90 17.34
N ASN A 609 -5.37 16.21 17.14
CA ASN A 609 -4.90 17.56 16.90
C ASN A 609 -5.18 17.98 15.44
N LYS A 610 -5.76 19.17 15.24
CA LYS A 610 -6.17 19.63 13.91
C LYS A 610 -5.01 19.75 12.90
N GLN A 611 -3.88 20.32 13.30
CA GLN A 611 -2.76 20.57 12.39
C GLN A 611 -2.00 19.29 12.00
N GLU A 612 -1.83 18.37 12.96
CA GLU A 612 -1.21 17.06 12.69
C GLU A 612 -2.15 16.15 11.87
N LEU A 613 -3.47 16.28 12.04
CA LEU A 613 -4.46 15.60 11.21
C LEU A 613 -4.37 16.02 9.73
N GLU A 614 -4.23 17.32 9.44
CA GLU A 614 -4.07 17.81 8.06
C GLU A 614 -2.84 17.17 7.39
N ARG A 615 -1.72 17.02 8.12
CA ARG A 615 -0.53 16.26 7.66
C ARG A 615 -0.80 14.76 7.50
N ALA A 616 -1.53 14.14 8.43
CA ALA A 616 -1.88 12.72 8.35
C ALA A 616 -2.77 12.42 7.13
N ILE A 617 -3.71 13.30 6.80
CA ILE A 617 -4.56 13.22 5.60
C ILE A 617 -3.69 13.32 4.34
N ASP A 618 -2.77 14.29 4.26
CA ASP A 618 -1.93 14.45 3.07
C ASP A 618 -0.94 13.27 2.86
N ASN A 619 -0.37 12.76 3.95
CA ASN A 619 0.43 11.52 3.94
C ASN A 619 -0.42 10.32 3.47
N ALA A 620 -1.65 10.18 3.94
CA ALA A 620 -2.55 9.09 3.56
C ALA A 620 -2.95 9.18 2.07
N ARG A 621 -3.19 10.39 1.54
CA ARG A 621 -3.42 10.61 0.10
C ARG A 621 -2.21 10.22 -0.74
N GLU A 622 -0.99 10.57 -0.31
CA GLU A 622 0.24 10.19 -1.03
C GLU A 622 0.49 8.69 -1.00
N PHE A 623 0.28 8.05 0.16
CA PHE A 623 0.36 6.60 0.31
C PHE A 623 -0.65 5.88 -0.58
N ARG A 624 -1.91 6.35 -0.60
CA ARG A 624 -2.98 5.80 -1.45
C ARG A 624 -2.70 5.98 -2.94
N ALA A 625 -2.18 7.15 -3.35
CA ALA A 625 -1.72 7.37 -4.73
C ALA A 625 -0.66 6.34 -5.16
N ILE A 626 0.33 6.08 -4.30
CA ILE A 626 1.36 5.05 -4.56
C ILE A 626 0.76 3.64 -4.58
N GLN A 627 -0.27 3.35 -3.77
CA GLN A 627 -1.01 2.09 -3.88
C GLN A 627 -1.74 1.98 -5.22
N ASN A 628 -2.45 3.02 -5.67
CA ASN A 628 -3.19 3.01 -6.93
C ASN A 628 -2.26 2.79 -8.13
N ILE A 629 -1.11 3.48 -8.17
CA ILE A 629 -0.07 3.27 -9.19
C ILE A 629 0.43 1.81 -9.17
N LEU A 630 0.82 1.29 -7.99
CA LEU A 630 1.38 -0.06 -7.86
C LEU A 630 0.34 -1.20 -7.99
N ASN A 631 -0.95 -0.89 -7.95
CA ASN A 631 -2.02 -1.86 -8.15
C ASN A 631 -2.59 -1.83 -9.58
N SER A 632 -2.28 -0.79 -10.37
CA SER A 632 -2.81 -0.59 -11.73
C SER A 632 -1.90 -1.22 -12.80
N PRO A 633 -2.32 -2.27 -13.52
CA PRO A 633 -1.45 -2.98 -14.46
C PRO A 633 -0.90 -2.09 -15.57
N ASN A 634 -1.72 -1.18 -16.11
CA ASN A 634 -1.31 -0.26 -17.18
C ASN A 634 -0.25 0.73 -16.68
N ARG A 635 -0.50 1.41 -15.56
CA ARG A 635 0.46 2.35 -14.93
C ARG A 635 1.78 1.67 -14.55
N LEU A 636 1.78 0.37 -14.23
CA LEU A 636 3.00 -0.41 -13.98
C LEU A 636 3.81 -0.69 -15.25
N GLN A 637 3.17 -0.83 -16.41
CA GLN A 637 3.86 -1.03 -17.70
C GLN A 637 4.55 0.26 -18.17
N ASP A 638 4.04 1.43 -17.79
CA ASP A 638 4.63 2.74 -18.07
C ASP A 638 5.90 3.05 -17.23
N LEU A 639 6.32 2.15 -16.32
CA LEU A 639 7.34 2.38 -15.30
C LEU A 639 8.47 1.35 -15.33
N SER A 640 9.72 1.82 -15.31
CA SER A 640 10.92 0.96 -15.28
C SER A 640 11.02 0.16 -13.97
N GLU A 641 11.73 -0.98 -13.99
CA GLU A 641 11.93 -1.81 -12.80
C GLU A 641 12.54 -1.03 -11.62
N ASN A 642 13.45 -0.09 -11.92
CA ASN A 642 14.06 0.80 -10.95
C ASN A 642 13.03 1.75 -10.32
N GLN A 643 12.14 2.33 -11.13
CA GLN A 643 11.05 3.18 -10.63
C GLN A 643 10.02 2.38 -9.83
N GLN A 644 9.66 1.18 -10.28
CA GLN A 644 8.78 0.28 -9.53
C GLN A 644 9.39 -0.10 -8.17
N LYS A 645 10.72 -0.31 -8.10
CA LYS A 645 11.42 -0.53 -6.84
C LYS A 645 11.37 0.73 -5.95
N GLN A 646 11.72 1.90 -6.47
CA GLN A 646 11.65 3.17 -5.73
C GLN A 646 10.24 3.48 -5.22
N LEU A 647 9.19 3.13 -5.96
CA LEU A 647 7.80 3.22 -5.50
C LEU A 647 7.47 2.22 -4.38
N LYS A 648 7.98 0.99 -4.43
CA LYS A 648 7.83 -0.01 -3.36
C LYS A 648 8.56 0.42 -2.09
N ASP A 649 9.77 0.98 -2.22
CA ASP A 649 10.56 1.52 -1.12
C ASP A 649 9.88 2.77 -0.52
N LYS A 650 9.39 3.70 -1.36
CA LYS A 650 8.54 4.84 -0.91
C LYS A 650 7.26 4.36 -0.21
N LYS A 651 6.57 3.33 -0.72
CA LYS A 651 5.36 2.76 -0.11
C LYS A 651 5.62 2.28 1.31
N GLY A 652 6.72 1.57 1.54
CA GLY A 652 7.12 1.13 2.88
C GLY A 652 7.44 2.29 3.84
N SER A 653 8.15 3.31 3.34
CA SER A 653 8.47 4.53 4.11
C SER A 653 7.20 5.32 4.47
N LEU A 654 6.29 5.52 3.52
CA LEU A 654 5.05 6.27 3.71
C LEU A 654 4.02 5.50 4.54
N ASP A 655 3.98 4.16 4.54
CA ASP A 655 3.11 3.41 5.45
C ASP A 655 3.45 3.70 6.92
N LEU A 656 4.76 3.71 7.24
CA LEU A 656 5.26 4.12 8.54
C LEU A 656 5.01 5.61 8.81
N GLY A 657 5.18 6.48 7.80
CA GLY A 657 4.88 7.91 7.89
C GLY A 657 3.40 8.20 8.19
N VAL A 658 2.46 7.49 7.56
CA VAL A 658 1.03 7.56 7.87
C VAL A 658 0.77 7.11 9.31
N ARG A 659 1.35 5.98 9.75
CA ARG A 659 1.22 5.51 11.14
C ARG A 659 1.72 6.55 12.15
N VAL A 660 2.90 7.13 11.94
CA VAL A 660 3.51 8.13 12.85
C VAL A 660 2.75 9.46 12.83
N SER A 661 2.31 9.94 11.67
CA SER A 661 1.49 11.17 11.61
C SER A 661 0.10 10.98 12.24
N LEU A 662 -0.49 9.79 12.13
CA LEU A 662 -1.76 9.46 12.78
C LEU A 662 -1.64 9.32 14.32
N THR A 663 -0.56 8.74 14.84
CA THR A 663 -0.32 8.71 16.30
C THR A 663 0.01 10.10 16.85
N ASN A 664 0.76 10.91 16.10
CA ASN A 664 1.01 12.31 16.46
C ASN A 664 -0.25 13.20 16.35
N ALA A 665 -1.23 12.83 15.51
CA ALA A 665 -2.54 13.45 15.50
C ALA A 665 -3.35 13.07 16.75
N TYR A 666 -3.55 11.79 17.05
CA TYR A 666 -4.27 11.33 18.24
C TYR A 666 -3.42 11.44 19.53
N ARG A 667 -3.09 12.68 19.90
CA ARG A 667 -2.21 13.02 21.05
C ARG A 667 -2.90 13.66 22.25
N HIS A 668 -4.16 14.10 22.13
CA HIS A 668 -4.84 14.82 23.22
C HIS A 668 -5.65 13.85 24.08
N LEU A 669 -5.06 13.42 25.20
CA LEU A 669 -5.65 12.49 26.16
C LEU A 669 -6.42 13.27 27.23
N PHE A 670 -7.68 12.91 27.45
CA PHE A 670 -8.44 13.32 28.63
C PHE A 670 -8.68 12.12 29.54
N TYR A 671 -8.45 12.30 30.84
CA TYR A 671 -8.65 11.26 31.84
C TYR A 671 -9.31 11.84 33.11
N PRO A 672 -10.04 11.03 33.88
CA PRO A 672 -10.78 11.48 35.04
C PRO A 672 -9.86 11.96 36.17
N ALA A 673 -10.14 13.15 36.71
CA ALA A 673 -9.38 13.72 37.81
C ALA A 673 -10.26 14.65 38.65
N ASN A 674 -10.00 14.69 39.96
CA ASN A 674 -10.62 15.63 40.89
C ASN A 674 -9.66 16.79 41.20
N ASP A 675 -9.57 17.76 40.27
CA ASP A 675 -8.82 19.01 40.44
C ASP A 675 -9.75 20.19 40.07
N PRO A 676 -10.10 21.09 41.02
CA PRO A 676 -11.10 22.13 40.79
C PRO A 676 -10.62 23.25 39.84
N VAL A 677 -9.33 23.29 39.49
CA VAL A 677 -8.75 24.32 38.60
C VAL A 677 -8.40 23.72 37.23
N LYS A 678 -7.70 22.58 37.21
CA LYS A 678 -7.23 21.93 35.97
C LYS A 678 -8.19 20.89 35.39
N ALA A 679 -9.14 20.42 36.19
CA ALA A 679 -10.13 19.41 35.81
C ALA A 679 -11.53 19.82 36.30
N ALA A 680 -11.90 21.10 36.12
CA ALA A 680 -13.15 21.67 36.63
C ALA A 680 -14.45 20.96 36.15
N LYS A 681 -14.36 20.15 35.10
CA LYS A 681 -15.44 19.29 34.58
C LYS A 681 -15.25 17.78 34.84
N GLY A 682 -14.32 17.43 35.74
CA GLY A 682 -13.96 16.06 36.10
C GLY A 682 -12.95 15.36 35.19
N LEU A 683 -12.47 16.03 34.13
CA LEU A 683 -11.46 15.53 33.18
C LEU A 683 -10.24 16.45 33.17
N MET A 684 -9.04 15.89 33.32
CA MET A 684 -7.77 16.57 33.10
C MET A 684 -7.24 16.28 31.69
N HIS A 685 -6.70 17.31 31.02
CA HIS A 685 -6.04 17.19 29.72
C HIS A 685 -4.54 16.89 29.89
N TYR A 686 -4.03 15.95 29.09
CA TYR A 686 -2.61 15.67 28.90
C TYR A 686 -2.32 15.48 27.42
N THR A 687 -1.21 16.05 26.93
CA THR A 687 -0.78 15.89 25.54
C THR A 687 0.36 14.88 25.46
N LEU A 688 0.12 13.75 24.79
CA LEU A 688 1.10 12.70 24.57
C LEU A 688 2.30 13.24 23.77
N SER A 689 3.51 12.82 24.11
CA SER A 689 4.72 13.25 23.41
C SER A 689 4.83 12.58 22.03
N ALA A 690 5.30 13.34 21.04
CA ALA A 690 5.53 12.84 19.69
C ALA A 690 6.73 11.87 19.61
N GLN A 691 7.66 11.95 20.56
CA GLN A 691 8.84 11.06 20.63
C GLN A 691 8.41 9.68 21.10
N ASP A 692 7.77 9.59 22.28
CA ASP A 692 7.20 8.33 22.79
C ASP A 692 6.24 7.69 21.78
N SER A 693 5.45 8.52 21.08
CA SER A 693 4.51 8.06 20.06
C SER A 693 5.14 7.56 18.77
N SER A 694 6.42 7.85 18.53
CA SER A 694 7.20 7.43 17.36
C SER A 694 8.14 6.25 17.67
N ASP A 695 8.56 6.08 18.93
CA ASP A 695 9.46 5.01 19.35
C ASP A 695 8.78 3.62 19.43
N ILE A 696 7.44 3.56 19.48
CA ILE A 696 6.67 2.32 19.32
C ILE A 696 6.79 1.81 17.86
N LYS A 697 7.85 1.03 17.60
CA LYS A 697 8.14 0.39 16.31
C LYS A 697 7.49 -1.01 16.21
N GLY A 698 7.14 -1.42 14.99
CA GLY A 698 6.61 -2.75 14.69
C GLY A 698 5.15 -2.97 15.14
N LYS A 699 4.82 -4.20 15.56
CA LYS A 699 3.47 -4.64 15.97
C LYS A 699 3.05 -4.14 17.37
N ASN A 700 3.84 -3.28 18.01
CA ASN A 700 3.53 -2.79 19.35
C ASN A 700 2.37 -1.78 19.32
N ASN A 701 1.56 -1.80 20.37
CA ASN A 701 0.25 -1.17 20.43
C ASN A 701 0.34 0.22 21.07
N GLN A 702 -0.35 1.21 20.52
CA GLN A 702 -0.22 2.60 21.00
C GLN A 702 -0.80 2.83 22.41
N GLN A 703 -1.61 1.90 22.94
CA GLN A 703 -2.04 1.90 24.34
C GLN A 703 -0.85 1.85 25.33
N ASP A 704 0.34 1.38 24.92
CA ASP A 704 1.56 1.42 25.75
C ASP A 704 1.99 2.87 26.11
N VAL A 705 1.86 3.83 25.17
CA VAL A 705 2.13 5.26 25.42
C VAL A 705 1.08 5.87 26.35
N ILE A 706 -0.19 5.49 26.19
CA ILE A 706 -1.29 5.96 27.06
C ILE A 706 -1.08 5.43 28.49
N LEU A 707 -0.71 4.16 28.64
CA LEU A 707 -0.40 3.55 29.93
C LEU A 707 0.80 4.24 30.61
N LYS A 708 1.87 4.55 29.85
CA LYS A 708 3.00 5.34 30.36
C LYS A 708 2.54 6.71 30.85
N ALA A 709 1.83 7.49 30.01
CA ALA A 709 1.34 8.82 30.36
C ALA A 709 0.44 8.80 31.61
N LEU A 710 -0.41 7.78 31.78
CA LEU A 710 -1.27 7.65 32.96
C LEU A 710 -0.51 7.22 34.23
N LYS A 711 0.63 6.51 34.10
CA LYS A 711 1.56 6.25 35.21
C LYS A 711 2.34 7.51 35.60
N ASP A 712 2.83 8.27 34.61
CA ASP A 712 3.54 9.54 34.81
C ASP A 712 2.61 10.60 35.45
N CYS A 713 1.33 10.62 35.07
CA CYS A 713 0.27 11.42 35.72
C CYS A 713 -0.17 10.90 37.09
N GLN A 714 0.43 9.81 37.60
CA GLN A 714 0.05 9.13 38.85
C GLN A 714 -1.41 8.64 38.91
N LYS A 715 -2.12 8.57 37.76
CA LYS A 715 -3.52 8.11 37.69
C LYS A 715 -3.61 6.59 37.72
N ILE A 716 -2.66 5.91 37.08
CA ILE A 716 -2.43 4.45 37.19
C ILE A 716 -1.17 4.24 38.04
N ARG A 717 -1.17 3.18 38.88
CA ARG A 717 -0.02 2.83 39.73
C ARG A 717 1.03 2.04 38.92
N VAL A 718 2.30 2.17 39.30
CA VAL A 718 3.40 1.36 38.72
C VAL A 718 3.25 -0.09 39.19
N GLU A 719 3.55 -1.07 38.34
CA GLU A 719 3.31 -2.50 38.64
C GLU A 719 4.06 -3.03 39.88
N GLU A 720 5.19 -2.43 40.25
CA GLU A 720 5.94 -2.76 41.47
C GLU A 720 5.35 -2.13 42.76
N SER A 721 4.30 -1.31 42.65
CA SER A 721 3.69 -0.65 43.81
C SER A 721 3.14 -1.68 44.82
N PRO A 722 3.37 -1.51 46.13
CA PRO A 722 2.83 -2.43 47.15
C PRO A 722 1.29 -2.38 47.20
N PRO A 723 0.64 -3.35 47.89
CA PRO A 723 -0.77 -3.26 48.25
C PRO A 723 -1.14 -1.91 48.89
N TYR A 724 -2.39 -1.50 48.73
CA TYR A 724 -2.90 -0.29 49.39
C TYR A 724 -2.87 -0.49 50.91
N ALA A 725 -2.48 0.54 51.67
CA ALA A 725 -2.54 0.47 53.13
C ALA A 725 -4.01 0.42 53.59
N PRO A 726 -4.39 -0.44 54.56
CA PRO A 726 -5.75 -0.45 55.10
C PRO A 726 -6.23 0.92 55.63
N ALA A 727 -5.33 1.72 56.19
CA ALA A 727 -5.61 3.09 56.60
C ALA A 727 -5.97 4.03 55.43
N TYR A 728 -5.36 3.85 54.25
CA TYR A 728 -5.72 4.63 53.05
C TYR A 728 -7.13 4.30 52.59
N ILE A 729 -7.51 3.01 52.56
CA ILE A 729 -8.88 2.60 52.25
C ILE A 729 -9.88 3.24 53.22
N LEU A 730 -9.62 3.18 54.54
CA LEU A 730 -10.49 3.77 55.58
C LEU A 730 -10.61 5.31 55.53
N GLN A 731 -9.62 6.02 54.97
CA GLN A 731 -9.56 7.49 54.95
C GLN A 731 -9.90 8.14 53.59
N LYS A 732 -9.73 7.41 52.48
CA LYS A 732 -9.83 7.94 51.12
C LYS A 732 -10.81 7.22 50.22
N VAL A 733 -11.13 5.95 50.50
CA VAL A 733 -12.07 5.15 49.68
C VAL A 733 -13.39 4.94 50.43
N TRP A 734 -13.33 4.66 51.74
CA TRP A 734 -14.49 4.33 52.56
C TRP A 734 -15.23 5.58 53.03
N LEU A 735 -16.39 5.83 52.41
CA LEU A 735 -17.28 6.96 52.69
C LEU A 735 -17.57 7.14 54.19
N SER A 736 -17.56 8.39 54.65
CA SER A 736 -17.95 8.77 56.00
C SER A 736 -19.43 8.46 56.25
N GLY A 737 -19.72 7.83 57.39
CA GLY A 737 -21.08 7.40 57.76
C GLY A 737 -21.45 5.96 57.36
N LEU A 738 -20.70 5.30 56.47
CA LEU A 738 -20.92 3.86 56.20
C LEU A 738 -20.26 2.99 57.28
N ASN A 739 -21.08 2.28 58.05
CA ASN A 739 -20.67 1.32 59.09
C ASN A 739 -20.15 -0.01 58.53
N HIS A 740 -20.71 -0.46 57.40
CA HIS A 740 -20.31 -1.66 56.67
C HIS A 740 -20.30 -1.40 55.16
N TRP A 741 -19.62 -2.24 54.40
CA TRP A 741 -19.53 -2.11 52.94
C TRP A 741 -19.20 -3.47 52.27
N THR A 742 -19.83 -3.80 51.14
CA THR A 742 -19.50 -5.04 50.42
C THR A 742 -18.16 -4.92 49.68
N THR A 743 -17.43 -6.03 49.54
CA THR A 743 -16.16 -6.02 48.79
C THR A 743 -16.37 -5.64 47.33
N LYS A 744 -17.49 -6.02 46.71
CA LYS A 744 -17.87 -5.55 45.37
C LYS A 744 -18.03 -4.03 45.31
N ALA A 745 -18.78 -3.43 46.23
CA ALA A 745 -18.97 -1.98 46.25
C ALA A 745 -17.66 -1.21 46.55
N LEU A 746 -16.73 -1.81 47.31
CA LEU A 746 -15.36 -1.29 47.49
C LEU A 746 -14.55 -1.32 46.18
N LYS A 747 -14.62 -2.38 45.36
CA LYS A 747 -13.99 -2.41 44.03
C LYS A 747 -14.61 -1.32 43.14
N GLU A 748 -15.94 -1.26 43.11
CA GLU A 748 -16.69 -0.28 42.31
C GLU A 748 -16.36 1.18 42.63
N ALA A 749 -15.99 1.49 43.88
CA ALA A 749 -15.62 2.84 44.29
C ALA A 749 -14.48 3.43 43.45
N PHE A 750 -13.46 2.62 43.12
CA PHE A 750 -12.35 3.04 42.25
C PHE A 750 -12.79 3.36 40.81
N ALA A 751 -13.93 2.83 40.34
CA ALA A 751 -14.50 3.18 39.04
C ALA A 751 -15.49 4.36 39.12
N LYS A 752 -15.91 4.78 40.32
CA LYS A 752 -16.85 5.89 40.57
C LYS A 752 -16.17 7.21 40.95
N ASP A 753 -15.19 7.18 41.86
CA ASP A 753 -14.57 8.38 42.43
C ASP A 753 -13.38 8.87 41.57
N LEU A 754 -13.50 10.10 41.05
CA LEU A 754 -12.51 10.75 40.19
C LEU A 754 -11.17 11.04 40.88
N SER A 755 -11.11 11.02 42.21
CA SER A 755 -9.90 11.22 43.00
C SER A 755 -9.06 9.95 43.21
N LEU A 756 -9.63 8.78 42.91
CA LEU A 756 -8.95 7.48 43.08
C LEU A 756 -8.18 7.06 41.82
N ASN A 757 -7.22 6.16 42.01
CA ASN A 757 -6.49 5.52 40.91
C ASN A 757 -7.40 4.66 40.04
N ILE A 758 -7.06 4.57 38.75
CA ILE A 758 -7.63 3.55 37.86
C ILE A 758 -7.01 2.20 38.23
N LEU A 759 -7.85 1.19 38.52
CA LEU A 759 -7.43 -0.18 38.78
C LEU A 759 -7.29 -0.96 37.46
N LEU A 760 -6.07 -1.38 37.14
CA LEU A 760 -5.80 -2.44 36.17
C LEU A 760 -6.02 -3.81 36.82
N ASP A 761 -6.20 -4.86 36.00
CA ASP A 761 -6.40 -6.23 36.51
C ASP A 761 -5.28 -6.73 37.44
N ALA A 762 -4.04 -6.31 37.20
CA ALA A 762 -2.91 -6.62 38.08
C ALA A 762 -3.05 -6.03 39.50
N GLU A 763 -3.75 -4.90 39.67
CA GLU A 763 -4.02 -4.29 40.98
C GLU A 763 -5.17 -4.98 41.72
N ILE A 764 -6.02 -5.76 41.03
CA ILE A 764 -7.16 -6.48 41.64
C ILE A 764 -6.67 -7.51 42.66
N SER A 765 -5.54 -8.19 42.40
CA SER A 765 -4.94 -9.08 43.41
C SER A 765 -4.46 -8.30 44.63
N LYS A 766 -3.73 -7.19 44.43
CA LYS A 766 -3.20 -6.36 45.51
C LYS A 766 -4.30 -5.78 46.39
N LEU A 767 -5.48 -5.48 45.83
CA LEU A 767 -6.64 -5.03 46.60
C LEU A 767 -7.23 -6.15 47.48
N ARG A 768 -7.20 -7.42 47.04
CA ARG A 768 -7.51 -8.57 47.92
C ARG A 768 -6.49 -8.70 49.05
N ASP A 769 -5.21 -8.47 48.75
CA ASP A 769 -4.13 -8.53 49.73
C ASP A 769 -4.27 -7.41 50.78
N THR A 770 -4.69 -6.21 50.38
CA THR A 770 -5.11 -5.12 51.30
C THR A 770 -6.25 -5.56 52.22
N ILE A 771 -7.31 -6.19 51.67
CA ILE A 771 -8.45 -6.68 52.48
C ILE A 771 -7.96 -7.70 53.53
N ARG A 772 -7.11 -8.64 53.12
CA ARG A 772 -6.50 -9.64 54.02
C ARG A 772 -5.63 -8.98 55.10
N GLN A 773 -4.80 -8.00 54.73
CA GLN A 773 -3.94 -7.28 55.66
C GLN A 773 -4.77 -6.54 56.71
N GLY A 774 -5.85 -5.86 56.31
CA GLY A 774 -6.72 -5.12 57.24
C GLY A 774 -7.44 -6.00 58.27
N LEU A 775 -7.74 -7.25 57.92
CA LEU A 775 -8.25 -8.27 58.86
C LEU A 775 -7.14 -8.74 59.83
N GLN A 776 -5.94 -8.99 59.32
CA GLN A 776 -4.77 -9.38 60.14
C GLN A 776 -4.35 -8.28 61.13
N THR A 777 -4.38 -7.01 60.71
CA THR A 777 -4.06 -5.87 61.58
C THR A 777 -5.18 -5.54 62.55
N GLY A 778 -6.44 -5.72 62.15
CA GLY A 778 -7.63 -5.32 62.92
C GLY A 778 -8.05 -3.88 62.61
N ASN A 779 -8.03 -3.50 61.33
CA ASN A 779 -8.56 -2.24 60.82
C ASN A 779 -10.07 -2.30 60.49
N TRP A 780 -10.55 -3.49 60.13
CA TRP A 780 -11.95 -3.82 59.91
C TRP A 780 -12.19 -5.28 60.32
N ASP A 781 -13.43 -5.59 60.67
CA ASP A 781 -13.93 -6.96 60.82
C ASP A 781 -14.64 -7.37 59.50
N MET A 782 -14.95 -8.65 59.29
CA MET A 782 -15.69 -9.09 58.09
C MET A 782 -16.79 -10.11 58.42
N LYS A 783 -17.89 -10.05 57.68
CA LYS A 783 -18.97 -11.05 57.67
C LYS A 783 -19.02 -11.75 56.31
N VAL A 784 -19.16 -13.08 56.32
CA VAL A 784 -19.38 -13.91 55.10
C VAL A 784 -20.48 -14.93 55.40
N GLY A 785 -21.71 -14.61 55.01
CA GLY A 785 -22.90 -15.31 55.53
C GLY A 785 -22.93 -15.23 57.06
N GLU A 786 -23.13 -16.36 57.74
CA GLU A 786 -23.11 -16.41 59.21
C GLU A 786 -21.71 -16.52 59.84
N LYS A 787 -20.62 -16.56 59.04
CA LYS A 787 -19.25 -16.57 59.57
C LYS A 787 -18.77 -15.14 59.84
N LEU A 788 -18.34 -14.90 61.08
CA LEU A 788 -17.77 -13.62 61.53
C LEU A 788 -16.24 -13.75 61.67
N PHE A 789 -15.53 -12.76 61.13
CA PHE A 789 -14.08 -12.67 61.09
C PHE A 789 -13.67 -11.41 61.86
N ILE A 790 -13.56 -11.55 63.18
CA ILE A 790 -13.28 -10.47 64.15
C ILE A 790 -11.90 -10.72 64.77
N LYS A 791 -11.10 -9.67 64.96
CA LYS A 791 -9.79 -9.80 65.63
C LYS A 791 -9.91 -9.55 67.13
N THR A 792 -9.84 -10.62 67.92
CA THR A 792 -9.67 -10.60 69.38
C THR A 792 -8.21 -10.28 69.78
N ASP A 793 -8.01 -9.85 71.02
CA ASP A 793 -6.71 -9.38 71.49
C ASP A 793 -5.69 -10.51 71.75
N ASP A 794 -6.15 -11.76 71.93
CA ASP A 794 -5.31 -12.97 72.08
C ASP A 794 -4.64 -13.46 70.77
N GLY A 795 -4.72 -12.67 69.69
CA GLY A 795 -3.63 -12.60 68.71
C GLY A 795 -3.66 -13.56 67.51
N LYS A 796 -4.70 -14.39 67.31
CA LYS A 796 -4.88 -15.18 66.07
C LYS A 796 -6.30 -15.08 65.52
N ILE A 797 -6.42 -14.51 64.32
CA ILE A 797 -7.63 -14.52 63.50
C ILE A 797 -7.49 -15.58 62.39
N THR A 798 -8.45 -16.51 62.31
CA THR A 798 -8.57 -17.42 61.15
C THR A 798 -9.17 -16.63 59.98
N LEU A 799 -8.47 -16.59 58.85
CA LEU A 799 -8.88 -15.82 57.67
C LEU A 799 -9.80 -16.64 56.73
N PRO A 800 -10.56 -16.00 55.83
CA PRO A 800 -11.29 -16.70 54.79
C PRO A 800 -10.35 -17.35 53.77
N ASP A 801 -10.78 -18.47 53.18
CA ASP A 801 -10.00 -19.23 52.18
C ASP A 801 -9.80 -18.44 50.86
N SER A 802 -10.82 -17.70 50.43
CA SER A 802 -10.78 -16.77 49.30
C SER A 802 -11.24 -15.37 49.72
N ILE A 803 -10.81 -14.35 48.97
CA ILE A 803 -11.36 -12.98 49.06
C ILE A 803 -11.85 -12.59 47.67
N GLU A 804 -13.17 -12.52 47.53
CA GLU A 804 -13.88 -12.25 46.29
C GLU A 804 -14.57 -10.90 46.37
N PHE A 805 -14.63 -10.19 45.24
CA PHE A 805 -15.35 -8.92 45.12
C PHE A 805 -16.82 -9.22 44.84
N SER A 806 -17.60 -9.46 45.89
CA SER A 806 -19.00 -9.90 45.83
C SER A 806 -19.87 -9.15 46.84
N GLU A 807 -21.18 -9.29 46.72
CA GLU A 807 -22.13 -8.79 47.73
C GLU A 807 -22.24 -9.73 48.96
N ARG A 808 -21.55 -10.88 48.97
CA ARG A 808 -21.60 -11.87 50.07
C ARG A 808 -20.51 -11.67 51.12
N MET A 809 -19.53 -10.81 50.85
CA MET A 809 -18.43 -10.49 51.75
C MET A 809 -18.56 -9.02 52.16
N GLU A 810 -18.88 -8.79 53.43
CA GLU A 810 -19.13 -7.46 53.99
C GLU A 810 -18.01 -7.09 54.97
N LEU A 811 -17.33 -5.98 54.72
CA LEU A 811 -16.36 -5.40 55.65
C LEU A 811 -17.11 -4.47 56.61
N TYR A 812 -16.81 -4.56 57.90
CA TYR A 812 -17.39 -3.75 58.96
C TYR A 812 -16.31 -2.89 59.62
N ARG A 813 -16.63 -1.64 59.97
CA ARG A 813 -15.75 -0.85 60.87
C ARG A 813 -15.65 -1.58 62.21
N ARG A 814 -14.44 -1.63 62.79
CA ARG A 814 -14.14 -2.51 63.93
C ARG A 814 -15.04 -2.25 65.14
N GLY A 815 -15.52 -3.32 65.78
CA GLY A 815 -16.33 -3.26 67.00
C GLY A 815 -17.84 -3.08 66.78
N ILE A 816 -18.33 -3.41 65.57
CA ILE A 816 -19.77 -3.41 65.23
C ILE A 816 -20.37 -4.84 65.28
N LEU A 817 -19.53 -5.87 65.35
CA LEU A 817 -19.94 -7.29 65.37
C LEU A 817 -19.62 -7.93 66.72
N GLU A 818 -20.52 -8.79 67.22
CA GLU A 818 -20.42 -9.49 68.52
C GLU A 818 -20.26 -11.02 68.34
N LEU A 819 -19.87 -11.73 69.40
CA LEU A 819 -19.60 -13.18 69.38
C LEU A 819 -20.79 -14.04 69.89
N PRO A 820 -20.97 -15.29 69.40
CA PRO A 820 -22.04 -16.19 69.85
C PRO A 820 -21.83 -16.80 71.26
N LYS A 821 -22.89 -17.39 71.83
CA LYS A 821 -22.92 -18.02 73.18
C LYS A 821 -22.90 -19.58 73.11
N PRO A 822 -22.47 -20.28 74.18
CA PRO A 822 -22.38 -21.75 74.25
C PRO A 822 -23.74 -22.49 74.38
N ARG A 823 -23.71 -23.84 74.43
CA ARG A 823 -24.85 -24.78 74.33
C ARG A 823 -25.01 -25.65 75.59
N GLU A 824 -26.17 -26.31 75.77
CA GLU A 824 -26.49 -27.18 76.92
C GLU A 824 -27.29 -28.46 76.52
N ILE A 825 -27.32 -29.48 77.41
CA ILE A 825 -28.07 -30.75 77.27
C ILE A 825 -29.19 -30.89 78.33
N GLU A 826 -30.40 -31.31 77.94
CA GLU A 826 -31.51 -31.67 78.84
C GLU A 826 -31.74 -33.20 78.93
N LEU A 827 -32.09 -33.73 80.12
CA LEU A 827 -32.39 -35.16 80.34
C LEU A 827 -33.42 -35.36 81.48
N ASN A 828 -34.49 -36.11 81.24
CA ASN A 828 -35.59 -36.37 82.19
C ASN A 828 -36.07 -37.83 82.12
N ALA A 829 -36.62 -38.37 83.23
CA ALA A 829 -37.22 -39.71 83.27
C ALA A 829 -38.57 -39.71 84.02
N GLN A 830 -39.57 -40.38 83.45
CA GLN A 830 -40.95 -40.43 83.95
C GLN A 830 -41.44 -41.87 84.13
N VAL A 831 -41.87 -42.23 85.33
CA VAL A 831 -42.47 -43.53 85.64
C VAL A 831 -43.98 -43.48 85.38
N LEU A 832 -44.52 -44.49 84.70
CA LEU A 832 -45.93 -44.62 84.35
C LEU A 832 -46.68 -45.55 85.33
N SER A 833 -47.98 -45.34 85.45
CA SER A 833 -48.86 -46.11 86.32
C SER A 833 -49.18 -47.48 85.74
N SER A 834 -48.92 -48.55 86.49
CA SER A 834 -49.39 -49.92 86.20
C SER A 834 -49.85 -50.61 87.48
N THR A 835 -50.76 -51.56 87.35
CA THR A 835 -51.20 -52.49 88.41
C THR A 835 -50.33 -53.75 88.50
N GLU A 836 -49.40 -53.94 87.56
CA GLU A 836 -48.45 -55.04 87.55
C GLU A 836 -47.22 -54.76 88.42
N SER A 837 -46.44 -55.80 88.75
CA SER A 837 -45.24 -55.70 89.59
C SER A 837 -44.04 -55.03 88.93
N VAL A 838 -44.10 -54.77 87.62
CA VAL A 838 -43.08 -54.03 86.85
C VAL A 838 -43.74 -52.76 86.31
N LYS A 839 -43.12 -51.59 86.53
CA LYS A 839 -43.67 -50.31 86.06
C LYS A 839 -42.98 -49.85 84.78
N PRO A 840 -43.72 -49.48 83.71
CA PRO A 840 -43.14 -48.86 82.54
C PRO A 840 -42.60 -47.46 82.85
N VAL A 841 -41.52 -47.07 82.19
CA VAL A 841 -40.77 -45.82 82.38
C VAL A 841 -40.35 -45.29 81.02
N ARG A 842 -40.53 -43.99 80.81
CA ARG A 842 -40.14 -43.26 79.60
C ARG A 842 -39.05 -42.25 79.97
N ILE A 843 -37.85 -42.41 79.43
CA ILE A 843 -36.74 -41.46 79.55
C ILE A 843 -36.74 -40.60 78.28
N ARG A 844 -36.55 -39.29 78.39
CA ARG A 844 -36.49 -38.37 77.25
C ARG A 844 -35.36 -37.35 77.44
N TRP A 845 -34.64 -37.03 76.37
CA TRP A 845 -33.51 -36.10 76.41
C TRP A 845 -33.42 -35.22 75.15
N LYS A 846 -32.57 -34.20 75.24
CA LYS A 846 -32.31 -33.23 74.18
C LYS A 846 -30.89 -32.66 74.32
N ALA A 847 -29.96 -33.22 73.55
CA ALA A 847 -28.59 -32.73 73.36
C ALA A 847 -28.49 -32.05 71.99
N SER A 848 -28.60 -30.72 71.96
CA SER A 848 -28.83 -29.99 70.70
C SER A 848 -27.55 -29.84 69.86
N GLY A 849 -27.32 -30.81 68.98
CA GLY A 849 -26.22 -30.82 68.00
C GLY A 849 -25.18 -31.93 68.17
N ALA A 850 -25.41 -32.91 69.06
CA ALA A 850 -24.58 -34.11 69.16
C ALA A 850 -24.70 -34.96 67.88
N LEU A 851 -23.65 -35.71 67.54
CA LEU A 851 -23.62 -36.67 66.44
C LEU A 851 -24.06 -38.07 66.88
N THR A 852 -23.63 -38.52 68.06
CA THR A 852 -24.07 -39.80 68.64
C THR A 852 -24.44 -39.68 70.12
N ILE A 853 -25.43 -40.47 70.54
CA ILE A 853 -25.87 -40.62 71.93
C ILE A 853 -25.68 -42.07 72.36
N LYS A 854 -25.18 -42.27 73.59
CA LYS A 854 -25.13 -43.58 74.25
C LYS A 854 -25.89 -43.52 75.56
N LEU A 855 -26.98 -44.29 75.65
CA LEU A 855 -27.80 -44.44 76.85
C LEU A 855 -27.37 -45.66 77.64
N TYR A 856 -27.16 -45.50 78.95
CA TYR A 856 -26.82 -46.57 79.88
C TYR A 856 -27.91 -46.73 80.94
N GLN A 857 -28.36 -47.95 81.20
CA GLN A 857 -29.34 -48.32 82.22
C GLN A 857 -28.65 -49.14 83.33
N ASP A 858 -28.66 -48.65 84.57
CA ASP A 858 -27.92 -49.22 85.71
C ASP A 858 -26.46 -49.59 85.36
N GLY A 859 -25.80 -48.73 84.56
CA GLY A 859 -24.41 -48.88 84.10
C GLY A 859 -24.20 -49.76 82.87
N ASN A 860 -25.20 -50.50 82.41
CA ASN A 860 -25.12 -51.30 81.19
C ASN A 860 -25.54 -50.47 79.97
N LEU A 861 -24.79 -50.55 78.87
CA LEU A 861 -25.17 -49.90 77.61
C LEU A 861 -26.48 -50.50 77.10
N VAL A 862 -27.48 -49.65 76.84
CA VAL A 862 -28.72 -50.08 76.18
C VAL A 862 -28.41 -50.24 74.67
N THR A 863 -28.78 -51.37 74.08
CA THR A 863 -28.53 -51.65 72.66
C THR A 863 -29.61 -51.07 71.74
N GLY A 864 -29.24 -50.02 71.01
CA GLY A 864 -29.97 -49.34 69.92
C GLY A 864 -29.26 -48.03 69.56
N GLU A 865 -29.44 -47.48 68.35
CA GLU A 865 -28.96 -46.12 68.07
C GLU A 865 -29.93 -45.08 68.63
N PHE A 866 -29.43 -44.28 69.58
CA PHE A 866 -30.17 -43.20 70.20
C PHE A 866 -29.95 -41.87 69.48
N ARG A 867 -31.01 -41.08 69.30
CA ARG A 867 -30.91 -39.76 68.66
C ARG A 867 -30.51 -38.66 69.65
N PRO A 868 -29.95 -37.54 69.14
CA PRO A 868 -29.67 -36.33 69.93
C PRO A 868 -30.92 -35.72 70.62
N SER A 869 -32.13 -36.06 70.18
CA SER A 869 -33.38 -35.74 70.88
C SER A 869 -34.37 -36.88 70.65
N ASP A 870 -34.73 -37.58 71.72
CA ASP A 870 -35.21 -38.96 71.66
C ASP A 870 -35.86 -39.37 72.99
N GLU A 871 -36.58 -40.48 73.00
CA GLU A 871 -37.16 -41.11 74.17
C GLU A 871 -37.14 -42.64 74.14
N TYR A 872 -36.63 -43.24 75.22
CA TYR A 872 -36.59 -44.68 75.42
C TYR A 872 -37.64 -45.13 76.43
N ALA A 873 -38.39 -46.18 76.09
CA ALA A 873 -39.40 -46.80 76.95
C ALA A 873 -38.93 -48.20 77.40
N THR A 874 -38.92 -48.43 78.71
CA THR A 874 -38.49 -49.70 79.34
C THR A 874 -39.31 -49.98 80.59
N ALA A 875 -39.25 -51.18 81.16
CA ALA A 875 -40.01 -51.55 82.35
C ALA A 875 -39.06 -51.88 83.52
N ILE A 876 -39.25 -51.22 84.67
CA ILE A 876 -38.40 -51.38 85.86
C ILE A 876 -39.20 -51.90 87.07
N ALA A 877 -38.62 -52.87 87.78
CA ALA A 877 -39.19 -53.46 89.01
C ALA A 877 -38.60 -52.85 90.31
N LYS A 878 -37.62 -51.95 90.17
CA LYS A 878 -36.88 -51.26 91.25
C LYS A 878 -36.50 -49.86 90.76
N THR A 879 -36.03 -48.99 91.65
CA THR A 879 -35.38 -47.72 91.27
C THR A 879 -34.13 -48.00 90.43
N THR A 880 -33.98 -47.28 89.31
CA THR A 880 -32.91 -47.49 88.31
C THR A 880 -32.37 -46.15 87.81
N THR A 881 -31.08 -46.11 87.49
CA THR A 881 -30.34 -44.93 87.00
C THR A 881 -30.20 -44.97 85.48
N PHE A 882 -30.32 -43.81 84.83
CA PHE A 882 -30.11 -43.64 83.40
C PHE A 882 -29.07 -42.55 83.13
N LYS A 883 -28.01 -42.89 82.39
CA LYS A 883 -26.92 -41.99 81.99
C LYS A 883 -26.92 -41.80 80.48
N ILE A 884 -26.63 -40.58 80.04
CA ILE A 884 -26.38 -40.25 78.65
C ILE A 884 -24.99 -39.65 78.46
N VAL A 885 -24.33 -40.10 77.39
CA VAL A 885 -23.07 -39.59 76.86
C VAL A 885 -23.36 -39.06 75.45
N ALA A 886 -23.01 -37.80 75.18
CA ALA A 886 -23.26 -37.11 73.93
C ALA A 886 -21.93 -36.70 73.27
N ASP A 887 -21.64 -37.29 72.12
CA ASP A 887 -20.43 -37.04 71.33
C ASP A 887 -20.77 -36.08 70.18
N TYR A 888 -20.07 -34.95 70.11
CA TYR A 888 -20.27 -33.88 69.13
C TYR A 888 -19.28 -33.96 67.95
N GLY A 889 -18.42 -34.98 67.92
CA GLY A 889 -17.33 -35.12 66.95
C GLY A 889 -16.02 -34.48 67.40
N ASN A 890 -14.94 -34.76 66.66
CA ASN A 890 -13.57 -34.29 66.93
C ASN A 890 -13.00 -34.61 68.33
N GLY A 891 -13.70 -35.40 69.16
CA GLY A 891 -13.32 -35.76 70.52
C GLY A 891 -13.99 -34.93 71.62
N GLU A 892 -14.92 -34.02 71.30
CA GLU A 892 -15.71 -33.30 72.30
C GLU A 892 -16.94 -34.13 72.72
N VAL A 893 -16.98 -34.51 74.01
CA VAL A 893 -18.01 -35.37 74.60
C VAL A 893 -18.51 -34.77 75.92
N GLU A 894 -19.82 -34.75 76.12
CA GLU A 894 -20.49 -34.22 77.33
C GLU A 894 -21.46 -35.27 77.91
N GLU A 895 -21.61 -35.33 79.24
CA GLU A 895 -22.36 -36.38 79.93
C GLU A 895 -23.41 -35.82 80.91
N ARG A 896 -24.58 -36.48 81.03
CA ARG A 896 -25.63 -36.11 81.99
C ARG A 896 -26.41 -37.34 82.49
N GLU A 897 -26.88 -37.32 83.74
CA GLU A 897 -27.47 -38.49 84.43
C GLU A 897 -28.82 -38.16 85.10
N THR A 898 -29.70 -39.16 85.25
CA THR A 898 -31.03 -39.03 85.89
C THR A 898 -31.51 -40.33 86.55
N LEU A 899 -32.58 -40.27 87.36
CA LEU A 899 -33.05 -41.34 88.25
C LEU A 899 -34.57 -41.57 88.16
N ALA A 900 -34.99 -42.81 87.92
CA ALA A 900 -36.41 -43.22 87.93
C ALA A 900 -36.76 -43.94 89.25
N LYS A 901 -37.69 -43.39 90.04
CA LYS A 901 -38.06 -43.86 91.39
C LYS A 901 -39.52 -44.31 91.47
N ILE A 902 -39.80 -45.40 92.20
CA ILE A 902 -41.16 -45.94 92.40
C ILE A 902 -41.69 -45.56 93.79
N LEU A 903 -42.87 -44.95 93.84
CA LEU A 903 -43.63 -44.60 95.07
C LEU A 903 -45.13 -44.91 94.91
N ALA A 904 -45.92 -44.70 96.00
CA ALA A 904 -47.32 -45.12 96.16
C ALA A 904 -48.32 -43.95 96.34
N TYR A 905 -49.62 -44.27 96.36
CA TYR A 905 -50.76 -43.36 96.15
C TYR A 905 -51.04 -42.29 97.23
N GLY A 906 -51.68 -41.20 96.77
CA GLY A 906 -52.49 -40.25 97.53
C GLY A 906 -53.57 -39.63 96.62
N THR A 907 -54.71 -39.20 97.15
CA THR A 907 -55.96 -38.93 96.37
C THR A 907 -56.47 -37.49 96.43
N GLY A 908 -57.12 -37.00 95.36
CA GLY A 908 -57.89 -35.74 95.36
C GLY A 908 -58.63 -35.47 94.03
N THR A 909 -59.93 -35.17 94.10
CA THR A 909 -60.90 -34.89 93.00
C THR A 909 -61.70 -33.62 93.32
N PRO A 910 -62.63 -33.10 92.47
CA PRO A 910 -62.79 -33.17 91.00
C PRO A 910 -63.10 -31.79 90.33
N SER A 911 -63.21 -31.72 88.98
CA SER A 911 -64.37 -31.11 88.24
C SER A 911 -64.21 -31.16 86.70
N THR A 912 -65.34 -31.05 85.97
CA THR A 912 -65.53 -31.24 84.50
C THR A 912 -66.36 -30.07 83.90
N PRO A 913 -66.70 -29.96 82.58
CA PRO A 913 -66.55 -30.84 81.39
C PRO A 913 -65.65 -30.17 80.28
N SER A 914 -65.75 -30.31 78.93
CA SER A 914 -66.76 -30.85 77.99
C SER A 914 -66.23 -31.20 76.57
N ALA A 915 -67.14 -31.49 75.64
CA ALA A 915 -66.99 -31.94 74.24
C ALA A 915 -66.64 -30.83 73.19
N GLY A 916 -66.28 -31.13 71.93
CA GLY A 916 -66.02 -32.43 71.27
C GLY A 916 -65.96 -32.37 69.72
N GLU A 917 -65.71 -33.54 69.09
CA GLU A 917 -66.19 -34.07 67.76
C GLU A 917 -66.06 -33.20 66.47
N ASP A 918 -65.62 -33.65 65.27
CA ASP A 918 -64.98 -34.89 64.75
C ASP A 918 -64.21 -34.51 63.42
N GLY A 919 -63.74 -35.32 62.45
CA GLY A 919 -63.87 -36.75 62.11
C GLY A 919 -63.12 -37.19 60.81
N ASN A 920 -63.56 -38.30 60.18
CA ASN A 920 -62.96 -38.97 58.98
C ASN A 920 -63.35 -38.33 57.61
N GLY A 921 -62.75 -38.64 56.43
CA GLY A 921 -61.59 -39.49 56.05
C GLY A 921 -61.73 -40.23 54.69
N SER A 922 -60.62 -40.74 54.12
CA SER A 922 -60.48 -41.96 53.25
C SER A 922 -60.79 -42.01 51.71
N TRP A 923 -59.71 -42.18 50.91
CA TRP A 923 -59.45 -43.07 49.73
C TRP A 923 -60.32 -43.15 48.42
N ASP A 924 -59.60 -43.25 47.28
CA ASP A 924 -59.74 -44.12 46.06
C ASP A 924 -60.46 -43.79 44.69
N ASP A 925 -59.66 -44.01 43.63
CA ASP A 925 -59.80 -44.62 42.28
C ASP A 925 -60.53 -44.04 41.00
N SER A 926 -59.72 -43.94 39.92
CA SER A 926 -59.85 -44.13 38.44
C SER A 926 -61.22 -44.25 37.72
N PRO A 927 -61.38 -43.70 36.47
CA PRO A 927 -61.00 -44.46 35.23
C PRO A 927 -60.62 -43.62 33.95
N LEU A 928 -60.31 -44.31 32.84
CA LEU A 928 -59.75 -43.75 31.58
C LEU A 928 -60.77 -43.14 30.58
N PHE A 929 -60.36 -42.03 29.96
CA PHE A 929 -60.61 -41.71 28.54
C PHE A 929 -59.27 -41.43 27.84
N LYS A 930 -59.17 -41.61 26.51
CA LYS A 930 -58.05 -41.04 25.71
C LYS A 930 -58.34 -39.57 25.41
N ALA A 931 -58.25 -38.74 26.43
CA ALA A 931 -58.21 -37.29 26.27
C ALA A 931 -56.96 -36.88 25.44
N LYS A 932 -56.99 -35.70 24.82
CA LYS A 932 -55.71 -34.95 24.67
C LYS A 932 -55.16 -34.79 26.09
N PRO A 933 -53.85 -34.94 26.38
CA PRO A 933 -53.37 -34.90 27.75
C PRO A 933 -53.74 -33.58 28.44
N GLU A 934 -54.75 -33.62 29.32
CA GLU A 934 -55.14 -32.48 30.17
C GLU A 934 -54.07 -32.18 31.24
N GLU A 935 -53.01 -33.00 31.28
CA GLU A 935 -51.90 -33.00 32.20
C GLU A 935 -50.64 -33.49 31.46
N PHE A 936 -49.55 -32.73 31.50
CA PHE A 936 -48.25 -33.09 30.90
C PHE A 936 -47.18 -33.28 31.97
N ASP A 937 -46.72 -34.52 32.16
CA ASP A 937 -45.60 -34.87 33.04
C ASP A 937 -44.25 -34.82 32.30
N LEU A 938 -43.28 -34.12 32.87
CA LEU A 938 -41.94 -33.90 32.31
C LEU A 938 -40.86 -33.95 33.40
N GLU A 939 -39.74 -34.63 33.15
CA GLU A 939 -38.66 -34.81 34.13
C GLU A 939 -37.28 -34.45 33.55
N GLY A 940 -36.47 -33.69 34.30
CA GLY A 940 -35.10 -33.35 33.90
C GLY A 940 -34.54 -32.10 34.58
N THR A 941 -33.50 -31.51 33.98
CA THR A 941 -32.97 -30.20 34.40
C THR A 941 -33.97 -29.09 34.06
N LEU A 942 -33.90 -27.96 34.77
CA LEU A 942 -34.86 -26.86 34.64
C LEU A 942 -35.08 -26.40 33.18
N ASP A 943 -34.02 -26.01 32.48
CA ASP A 943 -34.15 -25.52 31.10
C ASP A 943 -34.62 -26.61 30.13
N ARG A 944 -34.27 -27.88 30.37
CA ARG A 944 -34.78 -28.99 29.58
C ARG A 944 -36.29 -29.12 29.75
N VAL A 945 -36.77 -29.21 30.98
CA VAL A 945 -38.19 -29.43 31.30
C VAL A 945 -39.06 -28.27 30.79
N PHE A 946 -38.64 -27.03 31.01
CA PHE A 946 -39.39 -25.88 30.51
C PHE A 946 -39.25 -25.62 29.00
N ASN A 947 -38.34 -26.28 28.30
CA ASN A 947 -38.26 -26.24 26.84
C ASN A 947 -39.12 -27.37 26.24
N GLU A 948 -39.01 -28.60 26.75
CA GLU A 948 -39.91 -29.71 26.39
C GLU A 948 -41.39 -29.36 26.67
N LEU A 949 -41.68 -28.59 27.72
CA LEU A 949 -43.01 -28.03 27.97
C LEU A 949 -43.47 -27.10 26.84
N GLY A 950 -42.59 -26.20 26.37
CA GLY A 950 -42.85 -25.31 25.23
C GLY A 950 -43.14 -26.07 23.94
N ASP A 951 -42.34 -27.10 23.66
CA ASP A 951 -42.55 -28.00 22.52
C ASP A 951 -43.92 -28.70 22.61
N ARG A 952 -44.28 -29.25 23.79
CA ARG A 952 -45.58 -29.91 24.03
C ARG A 952 -46.77 -28.95 23.89
N ILE A 953 -46.64 -27.71 24.37
CA ILE A 953 -47.64 -26.65 24.21
C ILE A 953 -47.90 -26.39 22.72
N GLN A 954 -46.82 -26.26 21.94
CA GLN A 954 -46.88 -25.94 20.51
C GLN A 954 -47.44 -27.12 19.68
N ASP A 955 -46.97 -28.35 19.94
CA ASP A 955 -47.41 -29.57 19.24
C ASP A 955 -48.91 -29.87 19.44
N ASN A 956 -49.45 -29.63 20.64
CA ASN A 956 -50.82 -30.02 21.00
C ASN A 956 -51.85 -28.89 20.87
N GLN A 957 -51.39 -27.68 20.50
CA GLN A 957 -52.17 -26.44 20.40
C GLN A 957 -52.96 -26.14 21.69
N VAL A 958 -52.23 -25.98 22.79
CA VAL A 958 -52.79 -25.61 24.10
C VAL A 958 -53.27 -24.15 24.09
N GLN A 959 -54.53 -23.92 24.46
CA GLN A 959 -55.11 -22.56 24.57
C GLN A 959 -54.78 -21.88 25.90
N GLY A 960 -54.55 -22.65 26.97
CA GLY A 960 -54.15 -22.10 28.28
C GLY A 960 -53.80 -23.18 29.31
N ILE A 961 -53.07 -22.78 30.35
CA ILE A 961 -52.66 -23.64 31.48
C ILE A 961 -53.55 -23.33 32.69
N GLN A 962 -54.25 -24.35 33.21
CA GLN A 962 -55.15 -24.21 34.38
C GLN A 962 -54.40 -24.27 35.71
N SER A 963 -53.45 -25.20 35.83
CA SER A 963 -52.56 -25.27 36.98
C SER A 963 -51.18 -25.78 36.55
N LEU A 964 -50.17 -25.40 37.31
CA LEU A 964 -48.81 -25.88 37.11
C LEU A 964 -48.33 -26.50 38.42
N GLU A 965 -47.91 -27.75 38.37
CA GLU A 965 -47.27 -28.44 39.49
C GLU A 965 -45.78 -28.62 39.20
N ILE A 966 -44.96 -28.41 40.23
CA ILE A 966 -43.53 -28.68 40.21
C ILE A 966 -43.19 -29.50 41.45
N SER A 967 -42.58 -30.67 41.27
CA SER A 967 -42.16 -31.54 42.37
C SER A 967 -40.68 -31.94 42.29
N VAL A 968 -40.04 -32.10 43.46
CA VAL A 968 -38.64 -32.49 43.61
C VAL A 968 -38.50 -33.58 44.68
N GLY A 969 -37.84 -34.68 44.32
CA GLY A 969 -37.66 -35.87 45.15
C GLY A 969 -36.28 -36.03 45.80
N GLN A 970 -35.46 -34.97 45.85
CA GLN A 970 -34.08 -35.03 46.37
C GLN A 970 -33.77 -33.85 47.29
N VAL A 971 -33.02 -34.09 48.37
CA VAL A 971 -32.74 -33.10 49.43
C VAL A 971 -32.06 -31.83 48.91
N MET A 972 -31.14 -31.95 47.94
CA MET A 972 -30.47 -30.78 47.37
C MET A 972 -31.41 -29.93 46.51
N ASP A 973 -32.26 -30.57 45.70
CA ASP A 973 -33.21 -29.88 44.84
C ASP A 973 -34.40 -29.32 45.61
N TYR A 974 -34.85 -30.00 46.67
CA TYR A 974 -35.73 -29.46 47.71
C TYR A 974 -35.17 -28.14 48.27
N ARG A 975 -33.91 -28.14 48.75
CA ARG A 975 -33.29 -26.93 49.34
C ARG A 975 -33.17 -25.80 48.31
N LYS A 976 -32.75 -26.12 47.07
CA LYS A 976 -32.65 -25.15 45.97
C LYS A 976 -34.01 -24.53 45.63
N LEU A 977 -35.05 -25.35 45.41
CA LEU A 977 -36.42 -24.91 45.15
C LEU A 977 -36.94 -23.98 46.26
N MET A 978 -36.63 -24.31 47.52
CA MET A 978 -36.98 -23.51 48.69
C MET A 978 -36.25 -22.15 48.79
N THR A 979 -35.20 -21.90 47.99
CA THR A 979 -34.61 -20.56 47.83
C THR A 979 -35.32 -19.69 46.77
N ALA A 980 -35.99 -20.31 45.79
CA ALA A 980 -36.86 -19.62 44.83
C ALA A 980 -38.24 -19.28 45.43
N PHE A 981 -38.69 -20.09 46.40
CA PHE A 981 -40.01 -20.00 47.04
C PHE A 981 -40.49 -18.57 47.41
N PRO A 982 -39.68 -17.66 48.01
CA PRO A 982 -40.13 -16.30 48.34
C PRO A 982 -40.51 -15.40 47.13
N MET A 983 -40.15 -15.81 45.89
CA MET A 983 -40.62 -15.15 44.67
C MET A 983 -41.90 -15.81 44.12
N LEU A 984 -42.07 -17.10 44.34
CA LEU A 984 -43.20 -17.90 43.86
C LEU A 984 -44.50 -17.59 44.62
N ILE A 985 -44.42 -17.29 45.92
CA ILE A 985 -45.56 -16.92 46.80
C ILE A 985 -46.32 -15.63 46.39
N LYS A 986 -45.94 -14.98 45.29
CA LYS A 986 -46.70 -13.88 44.67
C LYS A 986 -47.88 -14.39 43.82
N LEU A 987 -47.89 -15.67 43.49
CA LEU A 987 -48.97 -16.36 42.79
C LEU A 987 -49.79 -17.22 43.78
N PRO A 988 -51.08 -17.47 43.50
CA PRO A 988 -51.86 -18.45 44.26
C PRO A 988 -51.23 -19.84 44.10
N LEU A 989 -50.73 -20.40 45.20
CA LEU A 989 -50.14 -21.74 45.23
C LEU A 989 -50.47 -22.50 46.51
N GLN A 990 -50.77 -23.78 46.35
CA GLN A 990 -50.86 -24.79 47.40
C GLN A 990 -49.54 -25.55 47.49
N ILE A 991 -49.28 -26.15 48.65
CA ILE A 991 -48.03 -26.82 48.95
C ILE A 991 -48.35 -28.17 49.55
N ASP A 992 -47.77 -29.21 48.97
CA ASP A 992 -47.78 -30.57 49.50
C ASP A 992 -46.32 -30.98 49.73
N GLN A 993 -45.98 -31.40 50.95
CA GLN A 993 -44.60 -31.61 51.35
C GLN A 993 -44.49 -32.73 52.38
N THR A 994 -43.84 -33.83 52.01
CA THR A 994 -43.50 -34.95 52.91
C THR A 994 -41.99 -35.06 53.05
N ALA A 995 -41.48 -34.86 54.26
CA ALA A 995 -40.04 -34.91 54.57
C ALA A 995 -39.78 -35.97 55.65
N THR A 996 -39.16 -37.09 55.25
CA THR A 996 -38.80 -38.21 56.13
C THR A 996 -37.31 -38.15 56.47
N ILE A 997 -36.99 -37.54 57.61
CA ILE A 997 -35.65 -37.11 58.00
C ILE A 997 -35.00 -38.15 58.93
N THR A 998 -33.96 -38.82 58.42
CA THR A 998 -33.25 -39.91 59.11
C THR A 998 -31.84 -39.51 59.55
N VAL A 999 -31.71 -39.16 60.83
CA VAL A 999 -30.48 -38.83 61.55
C VAL A 999 -30.15 -40.01 62.47
N ASN A 1000 -29.33 -40.99 62.06
CA ASN A 1000 -29.22 -42.29 62.75
C ASN A 1000 -30.59 -43.06 62.75
N GLU A 1001 -30.75 -44.23 63.37
CA GLU A 1001 -31.89 -45.17 63.14
C GLU A 1001 -33.35 -44.61 63.07
N GLN A 1002 -33.74 -43.61 63.87
CA GLN A 1002 -35.17 -43.37 64.22
C GLN A 1002 -35.96 -42.29 63.40
N PHE A 1003 -36.23 -42.48 62.11
CA PHE A 1003 -36.80 -41.45 61.20
C PHE A 1003 -37.93 -40.53 61.79
N ILE A 1004 -37.92 -39.25 61.42
CA ILE A 1004 -39.02 -38.29 61.70
C ILE A 1004 -39.67 -37.93 60.37
N ARG A 1005 -40.98 -38.20 60.21
CA ARG A 1005 -41.75 -37.81 59.01
C ARG A 1005 -42.58 -36.56 59.32
N LEU A 1006 -42.37 -35.52 58.52
CA LEU A 1006 -43.08 -34.24 58.60
C LEU A 1006 -43.90 -34.03 57.34
N GLU A 1007 -45.22 -33.87 57.49
CA GLU A 1007 -46.16 -33.71 56.40
C GLU A 1007 -46.86 -32.38 56.49
N TYR A 1008 -47.03 -31.70 55.36
CA TYR A 1008 -47.78 -30.47 55.24
C TYR A 1008 -48.55 -30.45 53.93
N GLN A 1009 -49.85 -30.15 53.99
CA GLN A 1009 -50.69 -29.92 52.82
C GLN A 1009 -51.53 -28.65 53.04
N GLY A 1010 -51.42 -27.65 52.16
CA GLY A 1010 -52.23 -26.43 52.24
C GLY A 1010 -51.55 -25.13 51.77
N PRO A 1011 -52.12 -23.95 52.10
CA PRO A 1011 -51.73 -22.67 51.53
C PRO A 1011 -50.51 -22.03 52.23
N VAL A 1012 -49.68 -21.34 51.43
CA VAL A 1012 -48.43 -20.63 51.81
C VAL A 1012 -48.36 -20.09 53.24
N LYS A 1013 -49.42 -19.41 53.71
CA LYS A 1013 -49.43 -18.69 54.99
C LYS A 1013 -49.23 -19.61 56.21
N GLY A 1014 -49.65 -20.87 56.14
CA GLY A 1014 -49.34 -21.86 57.18
C GLY A 1014 -47.95 -22.48 57.01
N PHE A 1015 -47.53 -22.68 55.76
CA PHE A 1015 -46.27 -23.34 55.42
C PHE A 1015 -45.03 -22.58 55.90
N GLN A 1016 -45.04 -21.25 55.92
CA GLN A 1016 -43.87 -20.45 56.34
C GLN A 1016 -43.37 -20.79 57.75
N SER A 1017 -44.27 -21.21 58.66
CA SER A 1017 -43.89 -21.70 60.00
C SER A 1017 -43.30 -23.11 59.98
N PHE A 1018 -43.71 -23.96 59.04
CA PHE A 1018 -43.25 -25.33 58.86
C PHE A 1018 -41.89 -25.38 58.12
N GLN A 1019 -41.76 -24.56 57.07
CA GLN A 1019 -40.56 -24.35 56.26
C GLN A 1019 -39.30 -24.12 57.11
N GLY A 1020 -39.39 -23.31 58.17
CA GLY A 1020 -38.27 -23.06 59.08
C GLY A 1020 -37.78 -24.35 59.75
N ALA A 1021 -38.69 -25.10 60.38
CA ALA A 1021 -38.36 -26.34 61.07
C ALA A 1021 -37.80 -27.42 60.12
N VAL A 1022 -38.43 -27.60 58.96
CA VAL A 1022 -37.98 -28.60 57.96
C VAL A 1022 -36.61 -28.21 57.39
N ASN A 1023 -36.38 -26.95 57.03
CA ASN A 1023 -35.07 -26.50 56.56
C ASN A 1023 -33.98 -26.63 57.63
N THR A 1024 -34.27 -26.34 58.91
CA THR A 1024 -33.31 -26.55 60.00
C THR A 1024 -32.97 -28.04 60.15
N LEU A 1025 -33.97 -28.93 60.18
CA LEU A 1025 -33.75 -30.37 60.32
C LEU A 1025 -33.02 -30.98 59.12
N LEU A 1026 -33.31 -30.52 57.90
CA LEU A 1026 -32.58 -30.93 56.70
C LEU A 1026 -31.15 -30.39 56.64
N SER A 1027 -30.82 -29.28 57.30
CA SER A 1027 -29.51 -28.61 57.17
C SER A 1027 -28.42 -29.13 58.10
N SER A 1028 -28.73 -30.08 58.98
CA SER A 1028 -27.73 -30.76 59.82
C SER A 1028 -26.80 -31.66 58.98
N PRO A 1029 -25.53 -31.86 59.39
CA PRO A 1029 -24.65 -32.88 58.81
C PRO A 1029 -25.18 -34.30 59.00
N ASP A 1030 -24.74 -35.21 58.13
CA ASP A 1030 -24.96 -36.67 58.18
C ASP A 1030 -26.43 -37.15 58.26
N VAL A 1031 -27.36 -36.29 57.84
CA VAL A 1031 -28.79 -36.59 57.71
C VAL A 1031 -29.10 -37.28 56.38
N LYS A 1032 -29.63 -38.51 56.42
CA LYS A 1032 -30.30 -39.16 55.30
C LYS A 1032 -31.77 -38.78 55.30
N ALA A 1033 -32.18 -37.81 54.49
CA ALA A 1033 -33.59 -37.50 54.32
C ALA A 1033 -34.11 -38.00 52.97
N ASP A 1034 -35.30 -38.60 53.00
CA ASP A 1034 -36.14 -38.81 51.82
C ASP A 1034 -37.19 -37.69 51.82
N VAL A 1035 -37.31 -36.93 50.73
CA VAL A 1035 -38.15 -35.72 50.69
C VAL A 1035 -38.88 -35.61 49.37
N SER A 1036 -40.19 -35.33 49.45
CA SER A 1036 -40.98 -34.81 48.35
C SER A 1036 -41.50 -33.42 48.72
N LEU A 1037 -41.27 -32.46 47.83
CA LEU A 1037 -41.91 -31.14 47.86
C LEU A 1037 -42.58 -30.92 46.51
N LYS A 1038 -43.88 -30.62 46.57
CA LYS A 1038 -44.80 -30.44 45.45
C LYS A 1038 -45.47 -29.07 45.60
N LEU A 1039 -45.14 -28.15 44.70
CA LEU A 1039 -45.72 -26.81 44.63
C LEU A 1039 -46.77 -26.78 43.52
N VAL A 1040 -48.04 -26.53 43.87
CA VAL A 1040 -49.16 -26.54 42.94
C VAL A 1040 -49.69 -25.11 42.78
N PHE A 1041 -49.46 -24.51 41.62
CA PHE A 1041 -49.95 -23.19 41.24
C PHE A 1041 -51.33 -23.33 40.61
N GLU A 1042 -52.37 -22.78 41.25
CA GLU A 1042 -53.77 -22.88 40.80
C GLU A 1042 -54.23 -21.52 40.23
N PHE A 1043 -54.44 -21.44 38.91
CA PHE A 1043 -54.85 -20.18 38.28
C PHE A 1043 -56.38 -20.07 38.26
N SER A 1044 -56.92 -18.94 38.72
CA SER A 1044 -58.37 -18.68 38.78
C SER A 1044 -59.04 -18.53 37.41
N SER A 1045 -58.25 -18.51 36.34
CA SER A 1045 -58.64 -18.68 34.94
C SER A 1045 -57.40 -19.16 34.17
N PRO A 1046 -57.54 -19.92 33.06
CA PRO A 1046 -56.38 -20.48 32.36
C PRO A 1046 -55.41 -19.39 31.87
N VAL A 1047 -54.14 -19.48 32.27
CA VAL A 1047 -53.10 -18.51 31.86
C VAL A 1047 -52.53 -18.86 30.49
N GLN A 1048 -52.09 -17.85 29.75
CA GLN A 1048 -51.48 -18.09 28.44
C GLN A 1048 -50.15 -18.85 28.60
N PRO A 1049 -49.83 -19.84 27.74
CA PRO A 1049 -48.66 -20.70 27.97
C PRO A 1049 -47.31 -19.96 27.91
N ASN A 1050 -47.21 -18.93 27.08
CA ASN A 1050 -46.08 -17.99 27.02
C ASN A 1050 -46.33 -16.71 27.85
N GLY A 1051 -47.24 -16.77 28.82
CA GLY A 1051 -47.66 -15.64 29.66
C GLY A 1051 -46.62 -15.20 30.69
N ALA A 1052 -46.85 -14.03 31.28
CA ALA A 1052 -45.96 -13.46 32.29
C ALA A 1052 -45.87 -14.36 33.53
N GLU A 1053 -46.95 -15.05 33.89
CA GLU A 1053 -47.06 -15.95 35.04
C GLU A 1053 -46.09 -17.12 34.91
N ILE A 1054 -46.12 -17.82 33.76
CA ILE A 1054 -45.25 -18.97 33.47
C ILE A 1054 -43.78 -18.52 33.31
N SER A 1055 -43.55 -17.38 32.67
CA SER A 1055 -42.22 -16.77 32.55
C SER A 1055 -41.62 -16.40 33.92
N ASN A 1056 -42.42 -15.79 34.80
CA ASN A 1056 -42.02 -15.46 36.17
C ASN A 1056 -41.72 -16.70 37.01
N ILE A 1057 -42.48 -17.79 36.84
CA ILE A 1057 -42.17 -19.09 37.49
C ILE A 1057 -40.83 -19.63 36.98
N LYS A 1058 -40.62 -19.74 35.66
CA LYS A 1058 -39.34 -20.20 35.07
C LYS A 1058 -38.16 -19.34 35.56
N GLN A 1059 -38.31 -18.02 35.58
CA GLN A 1059 -37.28 -17.08 36.03
C GLN A 1059 -37.00 -17.16 37.54
N ALA A 1060 -38.02 -17.33 38.38
CA ALA A 1060 -37.84 -17.49 39.82
C ALA A 1060 -37.07 -18.78 40.16
N LEU A 1061 -37.36 -19.88 39.45
CA LEU A 1061 -36.71 -21.17 39.61
C LEU A 1061 -35.27 -21.17 39.07
N ASN A 1062 -35.02 -20.52 37.93
CA ASN A 1062 -33.66 -20.41 37.35
C ASN A 1062 -32.72 -19.51 38.18
N ARG A 1063 -33.20 -18.90 39.28
CA ARG A 1063 -32.36 -18.18 40.25
C ARG A 1063 -31.43 -19.11 41.04
N ASN A 1064 -31.79 -20.38 41.20
CA ASN A 1064 -30.97 -21.42 41.81
C ASN A 1064 -31.41 -22.79 41.26
N PRO A 1065 -31.02 -23.14 40.03
CA PRO A 1065 -31.63 -24.25 39.29
C PRO A 1065 -31.38 -25.59 39.97
N VAL A 1066 -32.47 -26.33 40.11
CA VAL A 1066 -32.53 -27.73 40.54
C VAL A 1066 -31.94 -28.64 39.46
N ASP A 1067 -31.20 -29.67 39.89
CA ASP A 1067 -30.49 -30.60 39.00
C ASP A 1067 -31.47 -31.59 38.35
N ARG A 1068 -32.52 -32.01 39.09
CA ARG A 1068 -33.63 -32.81 38.54
C ARG A 1068 -34.96 -32.38 39.16
N LEU A 1069 -35.92 -32.01 38.32
CA LEU A 1069 -37.29 -31.67 38.70
C LEU A 1069 -38.30 -32.43 37.85
N ASN A 1070 -39.46 -32.69 38.46
CA ASN A 1070 -40.68 -33.08 37.78
C ASN A 1070 -41.57 -31.86 37.64
N LEU A 1071 -42.16 -31.67 36.47
CA LEU A 1071 -43.16 -30.64 36.20
C LEU A 1071 -44.38 -31.31 35.57
N THR A 1072 -45.55 -30.97 36.10
CA THR A 1072 -46.84 -31.54 35.75
C THR A 1072 -47.77 -30.36 35.42
N ALA A 1073 -48.04 -30.12 34.13
CA ALA A 1073 -48.80 -28.95 33.69
C ALA A 1073 -50.23 -29.33 33.28
N LYS A 1074 -51.26 -28.81 33.95
CA LYS A 1074 -52.66 -29.00 33.53
C LYS A 1074 -53.10 -27.98 32.51
N VAL A 1075 -53.71 -28.44 31.42
CA VAL A 1075 -53.91 -27.66 30.20
C VAL A 1075 -55.34 -27.72 29.67
N THR A 1076 -55.70 -26.66 28.93
CA THR A 1076 -56.98 -26.50 28.23
C THR A 1076 -56.75 -26.26 26.75
N TYR A 1077 -57.72 -26.70 25.94
CA TYR A 1077 -57.64 -26.83 24.48
C TYR A 1077 -58.79 -26.13 23.76
#